data_AF-A0A7X9CLG5-F1
#
_entry.id   AF-A0A7X9CLG5-F1
#
_cell.length_a   1.000
_cell.length_b   1.000
_cell.length_c   1.000
_cell.angle_alpha   90.00
_cell.angle_beta   90.00
_cell.angle_gamma   90.00
#
_symmetry.space_group_name_H-M   'P 1'
#
loop_
_entity.id
_entity.type
_entity.pdbx_description
1 polymer ?
#
loop_
_entity_poly.entity_id
_entity_poly.type
_entity_poly.pdbx_seq_one_letter_code
_entity_poly.pdbx_strand_id
1 'polypeptide(L)'
;MNKFNKSFQRIMASLMILMMIITLIPLNVLAEGEDKGVNVWIRIEGNDKSLVELRELNVEASDISYVEGLKDLEINKPLLIHAIVKALEDAGIDVKDPEVFSVAGGYIGGIGDYRSESGGWMYLINDDMSSSGVKEYELNENDIIDMFYVVDWTNYYTGKLESTSKTINLGEELILNFTAKKEEWGADHKYEPVEGGIVKVKGEEKEYTTDENGQVKITFDKVGTYTILADKQLEEGNIVRPRPLTIEVKEKLEEKEEEKVELDIDKSIANAANWLIKNDEVNEWVVMELARANKEIPESNLIEFKNEIENNNGEFRLVTDYAKYSILASSLGLDATDLFGYNLIEKIYNHENVFTQGNNGGVFALLALDSKNYDVPKEANWTRENIIKELLETQKEDGGFPWIKDWDSDVDMTAMTLQALSNYKDREDVKPVIEKALNYLSNNQDKNGGYKNKWDGVVSESSESVAQVILALTSLNIDPVKDERFVKDANLVEKLLTFQLEDGSFEHNIGDGSNAYATEQALRGLVSYNRFLNEELKFFDMEDAKLIEFPEGEKPDISFSDIDKASHWAKESILKAAELGLMEGKGNNIFAPQEKVTRAEFAKMLTNLFELETFDDGKEVFTDVKANAWYYDAVMKAYKAGIITGKGNHRFAPEDSITREEMAVMIYRALGINNVVEKQEIKDIDKASHGEMDSINLVYELGIMKGDNNYFNPNGKVTREMAATIVVRVYELD
;
A
#
# COMPACT_ATOMS: atom_id res chain seq x y z
N MET A 1 -28.50 8.73 -48.44
CA MET A 1 -28.91 7.36 -48.02
C MET A 1 -28.87 7.29 -46.49
N ASN A 2 -29.82 7.70 -45.65
CA ASN A 2 -31.26 7.97 -45.67
C ASN A 2 -32.26 6.80 -45.69
N LYS A 3 -31.89 5.65 -45.10
CA LYS A 3 -32.90 4.67 -44.61
C LYS A 3 -32.47 3.76 -43.44
N PHE A 4 -31.22 3.79 -42.98
CA PHE A 4 -30.79 3.02 -41.79
C PHE A 4 -30.88 3.78 -40.45
N ASN A 5 -31.07 5.10 -40.48
CA ASN A 5 -31.05 5.94 -39.25
C ASN A 5 -32.43 6.18 -38.60
N LYS A 6 -33.52 5.60 -39.15
CA LYS A 6 -34.89 5.76 -38.59
C LYS A 6 -35.35 4.60 -37.72
N SER A 7 -34.63 3.46 -37.74
CA SER A 7 -34.88 2.32 -36.85
C SER A 7 -34.21 2.53 -35.49
N PHE A 8 -33.00 3.06 -35.48
CA PHE A 8 -32.21 3.35 -34.26
C PHE A 8 -32.82 4.51 -33.45
N GLN A 9 -33.32 5.56 -34.12
CA GLN A 9 -34.00 6.68 -33.45
C GLN A 9 -35.36 6.31 -32.83
N ARG A 10 -36.04 5.26 -33.30
CA ARG A 10 -37.32 4.80 -32.70
C ARG A 10 -37.11 3.90 -31.48
N ILE A 11 -36.01 3.16 -31.41
CA ILE A 11 -35.64 2.35 -30.25
C ILE A 11 -35.08 3.25 -29.14
N MET A 12 -34.28 4.27 -29.49
CA MET A 12 -33.79 5.28 -28.53
C MET A 12 -34.89 6.23 -28.02
N ALA A 13 -35.91 6.54 -28.83
CA ALA A 13 -37.05 7.36 -28.38
C ALA A 13 -37.99 6.65 -27.40
N SER A 14 -38.02 5.31 -27.40
CA SER A 14 -38.78 4.53 -26.41
C SER A 14 -38.00 4.28 -25.11
N LEU A 15 -36.66 4.29 -25.15
CA LEU A 15 -35.79 4.24 -23.97
C LEU A 15 -35.61 5.61 -23.30
N MET A 16 -35.63 6.72 -24.05
CA MET A 16 -35.56 8.07 -23.49
C MET A 16 -36.88 8.56 -22.86
N ILE A 17 -38.03 7.96 -23.16
CA ILE A 17 -39.29 8.27 -22.47
C ILE A 17 -39.39 7.55 -21.10
N LEU A 18 -38.59 6.51 -20.87
CA LEU A 18 -38.49 5.82 -19.58
C LEU A 18 -37.39 6.41 -18.66
N MET A 19 -36.41 7.12 -19.23
CA MET A 19 -35.32 7.80 -18.50
C MET A 19 -35.54 9.31 -18.27
N MET A 20 -36.66 9.89 -18.73
CA MET A 20 -37.02 11.31 -18.50
C MET A 20 -38.05 11.54 -17.38
N ILE A 21 -38.25 10.56 -16.47
CA ILE A 21 -39.11 10.73 -15.27
C ILE A 21 -38.30 10.81 -13.96
N ILE A 22 -36.98 10.61 -13.98
CA ILE A 22 -36.16 10.77 -12.77
C ILE A 22 -35.01 11.73 -13.10
N THR A 23 -34.95 12.83 -12.34
CA THR A 23 -33.96 13.93 -12.35
C THR A 23 -34.19 15.09 -13.34
N LEU A 24 -34.95 16.11 -12.90
CA LEU A 24 -34.57 17.55 -12.86
C LEU A 24 -35.81 18.47 -12.87
N ILE A 25 -36.29 18.85 -11.68
CA ILE A 25 -36.91 20.17 -11.43
C ILE A 25 -36.34 20.71 -10.09
N PRO A 26 -36.03 22.01 -9.98
CA PRO A 26 -34.98 22.56 -9.13
C PRO A 26 -35.44 23.05 -7.75
N LEU A 27 -34.46 23.35 -6.90
CA LEU A 27 -34.59 23.99 -5.59
C LEU A 27 -35.34 25.34 -5.67
N ASN A 28 -36.38 25.45 -4.84
CA ASN A 28 -37.13 26.63 -4.37
C ASN A 28 -37.81 27.56 -5.39
N VAL A 29 -39.15 27.56 -5.39
CA VAL A 29 -40.03 28.62 -4.82
C VAL A 29 -41.51 28.22 -5.00
N LEU A 30 -42.18 28.04 -3.85
CA LEU A 30 -43.62 28.20 -3.54
C LEU A 30 -44.70 27.77 -4.56
N ALA A 31 -45.32 26.61 -4.29
CA ALA A 31 -46.73 26.36 -4.50
C ALA A 31 -47.25 25.42 -3.39
N GLU A 32 -48.44 25.69 -2.89
CA GLU A 32 -49.06 25.20 -1.65
C GLU A 32 -49.35 23.69 -1.63
N GLY A 33 -48.95 23.03 -0.53
CA GLY A 33 -49.72 22.03 0.23
C GLY A 33 -50.12 20.70 -0.40
N GLU A 34 -49.22 19.71 -0.38
CA GLU A 34 -49.56 18.30 -0.11
C GLU A 34 -48.49 17.73 0.83
N ASP A 35 -48.92 17.35 2.04
CA ASP A 35 -48.07 16.86 3.13
C ASP A 35 -47.55 15.45 2.76
N LYS A 36 -46.24 15.27 2.61
CA LYS A 36 -45.66 13.95 2.31
C LYS A 36 -45.46 13.20 3.63
N GLY A 37 -46.26 12.16 3.88
CA GLY A 37 -46.08 11.26 5.02
C GLY A 37 -44.71 10.55 5.03
N VAL A 38 -44.34 10.00 6.18
CA VAL A 38 -43.07 9.32 6.47
C VAL A 38 -43.26 7.80 6.39
N ASN A 39 -42.40 7.08 5.67
CA ASN A 39 -42.46 5.61 5.64
C ASN A 39 -41.73 5.02 6.85
N VAL A 40 -42.38 4.12 7.59
CA VAL A 40 -41.84 3.44 8.76
C VAL A 40 -42.19 1.96 8.72
N TRP A 41 -41.45 1.13 9.44
CA TRP A 41 -41.81 -0.26 9.70
C TRP A 41 -42.41 -0.37 11.09
N ILE A 42 -43.50 -1.09 11.26
CA ILE A 42 -44.11 -1.31 12.58
C ILE A 42 -44.55 -2.75 12.77
N ARG A 43 -44.37 -3.24 14.00
CA ARG A 43 -45.04 -4.44 14.52
C ARG A 43 -45.57 -4.19 15.93
N ILE A 44 -46.64 -4.89 16.27
CA ILE A 44 -47.29 -4.81 17.59
C ILE A 44 -47.53 -6.22 18.11
N GLU A 45 -46.87 -6.56 19.21
CA GLU A 45 -46.83 -7.91 19.80
C GLU A 45 -47.58 -7.95 21.13
N GLY A 46 -48.61 -8.78 21.23
CA GLY A 46 -49.20 -9.17 22.51
C GLY A 46 -48.40 -10.29 23.18
N ASN A 47 -48.77 -10.64 24.41
CA ASN A 47 -48.03 -11.65 25.20
C ASN A 47 -48.08 -13.06 24.58
N ASP A 48 -49.16 -13.42 23.90
CA ASP A 48 -49.36 -14.76 23.33
C ASP A 48 -49.39 -14.76 21.80
N LYS A 49 -49.63 -13.61 21.15
CA LYS A 49 -49.71 -13.49 19.69
C LYS A 49 -49.35 -12.11 19.17
N SER A 50 -48.95 -12.03 17.90
CA SER A 50 -48.82 -10.76 17.18
C SER A 50 -50.21 -10.16 16.92
N LEU A 51 -50.37 -8.86 17.17
CA LEU A 51 -51.56 -8.10 16.81
C LEU A 51 -51.40 -7.40 15.46
N VAL A 52 -50.18 -6.93 15.19
CA VAL A 52 -49.77 -6.39 13.89
C VAL A 52 -48.43 -7.03 13.54
N GLU A 53 -48.41 -7.85 12.49
CA GLU A 53 -47.15 -8.39 11.95
C GLU A 53 -46.29 -7.25 11.34
N LEU A 54 -44.97 -7.43 11.34
CA LEU A 54 -44.02 -6.46 10.80
C LEU A 54 -44.39 -6.07 9.35
N ARG A 55 -44.64 -4.78 9.14
CA ARG A 55 -45.04 -4.22 7.85
C ARG A 55 -44.58 -2.78 7.71
N GLU A 56 -44.39 -2.36 6.46
CA GLU A 56 -44.18 -0.95 6.11
C GLU A 56 -45.50 -0.19 6.12
N LEU A 57 -45.47 1.04 6.64
CA LEU A 57 -46.58 1.99 6.66
C LEU A 57 -46.07 3.37 6.28
N ASN A 58 -46.75 4.02 5.33
CA ASN A 58 -46.62 5.47 5.14
C ASN A 58 -47.50 6.19 6.18
N VAL A 59 -46.96 7.12 6.97
CA VAL A 59 -47.64 7.76 8.10
C VAL A 59 -47.63 9.27 7.94
N GLU A 60 -48.83 9.86 7.97
CA GLU A 60 -49.02 11.31 7.87
C GLU A 60 -49.42 11.89 9.24
N ALA A 61 -49.29 13.21 9.40
CA ALA A 61 -49.89 13.94 10.50
C ALA A 61 -51.41 13.99 10.29
N SER A 62 -52.12 12.97 10.77
CA SER A 62 -53.56 12.79 10.53
C SER A 62 -54.40 13.09 11.78
N ASP A 63 -55.62 13.59 11.60
CA ASP A 63 -56.57 13.74 12.70
C ASP A 63 -56.99 12.38 13.27
N ILE A 64 -56.56 12.11 14.50
CA ILE A 64 -56.93 10.93 15.30
C ILE A 64 -57.66 11.33 16.59
N SER A 65 -58.24 12.52 16.65
CA SER A 65 -58.97 13.05 17.81
C SER A 65 -60.23 12.23 18.18
N TYR A 66 -60.69 11.36 17.28
CA TYR A 66 -61.76 10.41 17.53
C TYR A 66 -61.37 9.28 18.49
N VAL A 67 -60.08 9.08 18.74
CA VAL A 67 -59.56 8.15 19.75
C VAL A 67 -59.59 8.79 21.12
N GLU A 68 -60.16 8.10 22.11
CA GLU A 68 -60.20 8.59 23.48
C GLU A 68 -58.78 8.75 24.07
N GLY A 69 -58.49 9.93 24.63
CA GLY A 69 -57.15 10.30 25.13
C GLY A 69 -56.28 11.09 24.15
N LEU A 70 -56.72 11.25 22.88
CA LEU A 70 -55.98 11.98 21.83
C LEU A 70 -56.69 13.24 21.29
N LYS A 71 -57.80 13.66 21.90
CA LYS A 71 -58.58 14.84 21.49
C LYS A 71 -57.77 16.14 21.42
N ASP A 72 -56.77 16.26 22.28
CA ASP A 72 -55.91 17.45 22.40
C ASP A 72 -54.53 17.26 21.74
N LEU A 73 -54.35 16.24 20.89
CA LEU A 73 -53.08 15.99 20.20
C LEU A 73 -52.84 17.08 19.14
N GLU A 74 -51.64 17.67 19.14
CA GLU A 74 -51.24 18.63 18.10
C GLU A 74 -50.88 17.92 16.79
N ILE A 75 -51.63 18.22 15.72
CA ILE A 75 -51.44 17.63 14.39
C ILE A 75 -50.49 18.51 13.58
N ASN A 76 -49.22 18.51 13.95
CA ASN A 76 -48.19 19.32 13.29
C ASN A 76 -47.14 18.48 12.56
N LYS A 77 -47.06 17.18 12.85
CA LYS A 77 -46.05 16.25 12.34
C LYS A 77 -46.49 14.79 12.54
N PRO A 78 -45.98 13.85 11.73
CA PRO A 78 -46.18 12.43 11.96
C PRO A 78 -45.45 12.00 13.25
N LEU A 79 -46.16 11.26 14.10
CA LEU A 79 -45.71 10.85 15.44
C LEU A 79 -45.91 9.35 15.60
N LEU A 80 -45.22 8.74 16.54
CA LEU A 80 -45.37 7.32 16.86
C LEU A 80 -46.83 6.92 17.08
N ILE A 81 -47.63 7.73 17.78
CA ILE A 81 -49.06 7.46 17.98
C ILE A 81 -49.86 7.40 16.67
N HIS A 82 -49.49 8.20 15.65
CA HIS A 82 -50.12 8.12 14.32
C HIS A 82 -49.83 6.78 13.66
N ALA A 83 -48.58 6.28 13.76
CA ALA A 83 -48.22 4.96 13.25
C ALA A 83 -48.96 3.83 13.98
N ILE A 84 -49.05 3.90 15.32
CA ILE A 84 -49.75 2.89 16.14
C ILE A 84 -51.24 2.83 15.78
N VAL A 85 -51.93 3.99 15.77
CA VAL A 85 -53.37 4.04 15.46
C VAL A 85 -53.62 3.49 14.06
N LYS A 86 -52.86 3.95 13.06
CA LYS A 86 -52.98 3.47 11.68
C LYS A 86 -52.75 1.95 11.58
N ALA A 87 -51.72 1.43 12.25
CA ALA A 87 -51.40 0.01 12.25
C ALA A 87 -52.52 -0.86 12.85
N LEU A 88 -53.11 -0.40 13.96
CA LEU A 88 -54.22 -1.08 14.63
C LEU A 88 -55.50 -1.05 13.78
N GLU A 89 -55.84 0.10 13.19
CA GLU A 89 -56.99 0.22 12.29
C GLU A 89 -56.85 -0.65 11.04
N ASP A 90 -55.66 -0.65 10.42
CA ASP A 90 -55.33 -1.53 9.29
C ASP A 90 -55.43 -3.02 9.65
N ALA A 91 -55.22 -3.37 10.92
CA ALA A 91 -55.39 -4.72 11.45
C ALA A 91 -56.84 -5.03 11.89
N GLY A 92 -57.77 -4.07 11.73
CA GLY A 92 -59.18 -4.23 12.07
C GLY A 92 -59.49 -4.11 13.57
N ILE A 93 -58.58 -3.53 14.36
CA ILE A 93 -58.78 -3.27 15.79
C ILE A 93 -59.52 -1.94 15.94
N ASP A 94 -60.65 -1.94 16.65
CA ASP A 94 -61.49 -0.76 16.83
C ASP A 94 -60.87 0.22 17.84
N VAL A 95 -60.07 1.15 17.34
CA VAL A 95 -59.39 2.17 18.15
C VAL A 95 -60.35 3.20 18.77
N LYS A 96 -61.64 3.19 18.40
CA LYS A 96 -62.66 4.13 18.92
C LYS A 96 -63.32 3.64 20.20
N ASP A 97 -63.27 2.33 20.45
CA ASP A 97 -63.78 1.75 21.68
C ASP A 97 -62.69 1.82 22.77
N PRO A 98 -62.87 2.62 23.84
CA PRO A 98 -61.85 2.79 24.89
C PRO A 98 -61.54 1.51 25.65
N GLU A 99 -62.45 0.54 25.66
CA GLU A 99 -62.21 -0.79 26.23
C GLU A 99 -61.28 -1.62 25.33
N VAL A 100 -61.26 -1.34 24.01
CA VAL A 100 -60.40 -2.00 23.03
C VAL A 100 -59.06 -1.27 22.90
N PHE A 101 -59.02 0.05 22.74
CA PHE A 101 -57.78 0.82 22.68
C PHE A 101 -57.86 2.04 23.58
N SER A 102 -56.86 2.25 24.44
CA SER A 102 -56.79 3.49 25.20
C SER A 102 -55.38 4.04 25.31
N VAL A 103 -55.29 5.36 25.38
CA VAL A 103 -54.05 6.10 25.63
C VAL A 103 -54.18 6.81 26.98
N ALA A 104 -53.22 6.57 27.87
CA ALA A 104 -53.19 7.17 29.21
C ALA A 104 -51.92 8.02 29.35
N GLY A 105 -52.09 9.35 29.36
CA GLY A 105 -50.96 10.28 29.35
C GLY A 105 -50.14 10.14 28.07
N GLY A 106 -48.84 9.85 28.18
CA GLY A 106 -47.91 9.61 27.06
C GLY A 106 -47.74 8.15 26.67
N TYR A 107 -48.55 7.22 27.21
CA TYR A 107 -48.39 5.78 27.07
C TYR A 107 -49.67 5.11 26.56
N ILE A 108 -49.54 3.89 26.03
CA ILE A 108 -50.68 3.06 25.65
C ILE A 108 -51.22 2.38 26.91
N GLY A 109 -52.46 2.69 27.26
CA GLY A 109 -53.18 2.14 28.41
C GLY A 109 -53.74 0.74 28.15
N GLY A 110 -53.87 0.34 26.89
CA GLY A 110 -54.16 -1.04 26.52
C GLY A 110 -54.58 -1.23 25.07
N ILE A 111 -54.45 -2.46 24.59
CA ILE A 111 -54.93 -2.92 23.27
C ILE A 111 -55.61 -4.27 23.50
N GLY A 112 -56.90 -4.39 23.19
CA GLY A 112 -57.72 -5.58 23.46
C GLY A 112 -57.64 -6.04 24.91
N ASP A 113 -57.42 -7.33 25.10
CA ASP A 113 -57.32 -7.98 26.42
C ASP A 113 -56.00 -7.68 27.17
N TYR A 114 -55.02 -7.03 26.54
CA TYR A 114 -53.71 -6.76 27.14
C TYR A 114 -53.72 -5.47 27.96
N ARG A 115 -54.32 -5.58 29.14
CA ARG A 115 -54.52 -4.53 30.15
C ARG A 115 -54.31 -5.12 31.54
N SER A 116 -53.39 -4.57 32.34
CA SER A 116 -53.14 -5.02 33.72
C SER A 116 -52.56 -3.89 34.56
N GLU A 117 -52.77 -3.93 35.87
CA GLU A 117 -52.09 -3.04 36.82
C GLU A 117 -50.59 -3.34 36.96
N SER A 118 -50.17 -4.57 36.69
CA SER A 118 -48.78 -5.01 36.75
C SER A 118 -48.06 -5.00 35.39
N GLY A 119 -48.80 -4.84 34.29
CA GLY A 119 -48.27 -4.97 32.93
C GLY A 119 -48.37 -3.66 32.15
N GLY A 120 -47.77 -3.63 30.96
CA GLY A 120 -47.74 -2.41 30.14
C GLY A 120 -47.26 -2.64 28.72
N TRP A 121 -47.42 -1.60 27.89
CA TRP A 121 -46.94 -1.59 26.52
C TRP A 121 -45.61 -0.84 26.45
N MET A 122 -44.61 -1.51 25.91
CA MET A 122 -43.26 -1.00 25.68
C MET A 122 -43.03 -0.86 24.18
N TYR A 123 -42.07 -0.03 23.79
CA TYR A 123 -41.63 0.05 22.40
C TYR A 123 -40.14 0.33 22.25
N LEU A 124 -39.58 -0.16 21.15
CA LEU A 124 -38.24 0.16 20.67
C LEU A 124 -38.36 0.91 19.34
N ILE A 125 -37.44 1.84 19.09
CA ILE A 125 -37.22 2.44 17.79
C ILE A 125 -35.80 2.06 17.34
N ASN A 126 -35.68 1.39 16.20
CA ASN A 126 -34.39 0.97 15.65
C ASN A 126 -33.55 0.15 16.67
N ASP A 127 -34.21 -0.75 17.40
CA ASP A 127 -33.65 -1.59 18.48
C ASP A 127 -33.28 -0.86 19.79
N ASP A 128 -33.52 0.45 19.88
CA ASP A 128 -33.27 1.27 21.06
C ASP A 128 -34.53 1.62 21.83
N MET A 129 -34.45 1.60 23.16
CA MET A 129 -35.54 2.04 24.02
C MET A 129 -35.64 3.57 24.00
N SER A 130 -36.80 4.08 23.60
CA SER A 130 -37.06 5.53 23.58
C SER A 130 -37.55 6.01 24.94
N SER A 131 -37.03 7.14 25.41
CA SER A 131 -37.50 7.81 26.62
C SER A 131 -38.72 8.72 26.38
N SER A 132 -39.16 8.89 25.13
CA SER A 132 -40.28 9.76 24.76
C SER A 132 -41.63 9.06 24.95
N GLY A 133 -42.69 9.83 25.19
CA GLY A 133 -44.05 9.29 25.09
C GLY A 133 -44.45 9.01 23.63
N VAL A 134 -45.44 8.13 23.41
CA VAL A 134 -45.96 7.83 22.05
C VAL A 134 -46.55 9.05 21.35
N LYS A 135 -46.95 10.08 22.11
CA LYS A 135 -47.46 11.36 21.61
C LYS A 135 -46.37 12.41 21.34
N GLU A 136 -45.12 12.08 21.61
CA GLU A 136 -44.00 13.03 21.57
C GLU A 136 -42.94 12.63 20.53
N TYR A 137 -42.76 11.32 20.31
CA TYR A 137 -41.77 10.82 19.36
C TYR A 137 -42.16 11.15 17.92
N GLU A 138 -41.34 11.97 17.27
CA GLU A 138 -41.46 12.33 15.85
C GLU A 138 -40.83 11.25 14.97
N LEU A 139 -41.58 10.79 13.98
CA LEU A 139 -41.14 9.70 13.10
C LEU A 139 -40.16 10.19 12.04
N ASN A 140 -39.13 9.38 11.79
CA ASN A 140 -38.17 9.54 10.72
C ASN A 140 -38.35 8.47 9.65
N GLU A 141 -37.90 8.77 8.43
CA GLU A 141 -37.97 7.85 7.31
C GLU A 141 -37.18 6.56 7.61
N ASN A 142 -37.85 5.42 7.44
CA ASN A 142 -37.39 4.06 7.72
C ASN A 142 -37.24 3.71 9.20
N ASP A 143 -37.80 4.47 10.15
CA ASP A 143 -37.86 4.05 11.54
C ASP A 143 -38.52 2.66 11.66
N ILE A 144 -37.92 1.78 12.47
CA ILE A 144 -38.46 0.45 12.79
C ILE A 144 -39.01 0.47 14.21
N ILE A 145 -40.32 0.34 14.32
CA ILE A 145 -41.10 0.43 15.56
C ILE A 145 -41.47 -0.98 16.01
N ASP A 146 -40.91 -1.40 17.14
CA ASP A 146 -41.25 -2.68 17.77
C ASP A 146 -42.01 -2.42 19.05
N MET A 147 -43.33 -2.59 19.02
CA MET A 147 -44.17 -2.43 20.19
C MET A 147 -44.57 -3.79 20.76
N PHE A 148 -44.48 -3.97 22.07
CA PHE A 148 -44.76 -5.25 22.71
C PHE A 148 -45.36 -5.09 24.11
N TYR A 149 -46.21 -6.04 24.49
CA TYR A 149 -46.81 -6.09 25.83
C TYR A 149 -45.96 -6.88 26.80
N VAL A 150 -45.80 -6.36 28.02
CA VAL A 150 -45.15 -7.05 29.14
C VAL A 150 -46.16 -7.27 30.27
N VAL A 151 -46.14 -8.45 30.88
CA VAL A 151 -47.07 -8.82 31.97
C VAL A 151 -46.62 -8.25 33.31
N ASP A 152 -45.30 -8.08 33.46
CA ASP A 152 -44.64 -7.40 34.58
C ASP A 152 -43.60 -6.39 34.07
N TRP A 153 -43.88 -5.10 34.20
CA TRP A 153 -42.96 -4.03 33.78
C TRP A 153 -41.66 -3.95 34.62
N THR A 154 -41.61 -4.64 35.76
CA THR A 154 -40.42 -4.75 36.60
C THR A 154 -39.54 -5.96 36.27
N ASN A 155 -40.03 -6.89 35.44
CA ASN A 155 -39.31 -8.09 35.06
C ASN A 155 -39.64 -8.50 33.62
N TYR A 156 -38.97 -7.90 32.63
CA TYR A 156 -39.18 -8.24 31.21
C TYR A 156 -37.86 -8.27 30.43
N TYR A 157 -37.94 -8.78 29.21
CA TYR A 157 -36.77 -9.06 28.36
C TYR A 157 -37.00 -8.52 26.94
N THR A 158 -35.93 -8.06 26.31
CA THR A 158 -35.85 -7.80 24.87
C THR A 158 -35.04 -8.91 24.21
N GLY A 159 -35.38 -9.25 22.96
CA GLY A 159 -34.76 -10.36 22.24
C GLY A 159 -34.14 -9.91 20.92
N LYS A 160 -33.06 -10.55 20.52
CA LYS A 160 -32.45 -10.43 19.19
C LYS A 160 -32.36 -11.80 18.53
N LEU A 161 -32.69 -11.84 17.25
CA LEU A 161 -32.47 -12.98 16.37
C LEU A 161 -31.53 -12.51 15.27
N GLU A 162 -30.39 -13.18 15.15
CA GLU A 162 -29.34 -12.85 14.19
C GLU A 162 -28.98 -14.08 13.37
N SER A 163 -28.56 -13.88 12.13
CA SER A 163 -28.21 -14.96 11.20
C SER A 163 -26.77 -14.82 10.73
N THR A 164 -26.09 -15.94 10.45
CA THR A 164 -24.76 -15.92 9.82
C THR A 164 -24.77 -15.31 8.41
N SER A 165 -25.91 -15.38 7.70
CA SER A 165 -26.10 -14.71 6.41
C SER A 165 -27.56 -14.31 6.19
N LYS A 166 -27.79 -13.27 5.39
CA LYS A 166 -29.13 -12.88 4.90
C LYS A 166 -29.53 -13.63 3.61
N THR A 167 -28.58 -14.32 2.97
CA THR A 167 -28.79 -15.10 1.74
C THR A 167 -28.00 -16.41 1.81
N ILE A 168 -28.63 -17.54 1.51
CA ILE A 168 -27.98 -18.87 1.47
C ILE A 168 -28.41 -19.65 0.23
N ASN A 169 -27.65 -20.67 -0.15
CA ASN A 169 -28.06 -21.59 -1.21
C ASN A 169 -28.93 -22.72 -0.68
N LEU A 170 -29.72 -23.30 -1.58
CA LEU A 170 -30.53 -24.49 -1.31
C LEU A 170 -29.68 -25.61 -0.69
N GLY A 171 -30.11 -26.12 0.46
CA GLY A 171 -29.42 -27.19 1.19
C GLY A 171 -28.24 -26.76 2.07
N GLU A 172 -27.85 -25.48 2.10
CA GLU A 172 -26.85 -24.96 3.05
C GLU A 172 -27.44 -24.80 4.46
N GLU A 173 -26.61 -24.98 5.49
CA GLU A 173 -26.98 -24.74 6.89
C GLU A 173 -26.93 -23.25 7.20
N LEU A 174 -28.09 -22.64 7.46
CA LEU A 174 -28.19 -21.34 8.11
C LEU A 174 -28.03 -21.51 9.61
N ILE A 175 -27.11 -20.76 10.22
CA ILE A 175 -26.97 -20.69 11.68
C ILE A 175 -27.65 -19.41 12.17
N LEU A 176 -28.52 -19.57 13.15
CA LEU A 176 -29.22 -18.48 13.82
C LEU A 176 -28.77 -18.40 15.27
N ASN A 177 -28.58 -17.19 15.76
CA ASN A 177 -28.31 -16.87 17.17
C ASN A 177 -29.53 -16.17 17.76
N PHE A 178 -30.14 -16.76 18.78
CA PHE A 178 -31.22 -16.16 19.55
C PHE A 178 -30.68 -15.75 20.93
N THR A 179 -30.66 -14.45 21.18
CA THR A 179 -30.25 -13.88 22.46
C THR A 179 -31.37 -13.05 23.09
N ALA A 180 -31.34 -12.91 24.41
CA ALA A 180 -32.24 -12.07 25.17
C ALA A 180 -31.48 -11.27 26.22
N LYS A 181 -31.99 -10.09 26.54
CA LYS A 181 -31.44 -9.21 27.56
C LYS A 181 -32.56 -8.85 28.52
N LYS A 182 -32.30 -8.95 29.82
CA LYS A 182 -33.22 -8.45 30.85
C LYS A 182 -33.21 -6.93 30.84
N GLU A 183 -34.38 -6.30 30.82
CA GLU A 183 -34.48 -4.85 30.90
C GLU A 183 -34.77 -4.42 32.35
N GLU A 184 -33.97 -3.49 32.86
CA GLU A 184 -34.08 -2.97 34.22
C GLU A 184 -33.65 -1.50 34.24
N TRP A 185 -34.45 -0.65 34.90
CA TRP A 185 -34.19 0.79 34.95
C TRP A 185 -32.85 1.10 35.64
N GLY A 186 -31.94 1.73 34.90
CA GLY A 186 -30.63 2.15 35.40
C GLY A 186 -29.56 1.04 35.43
N ALA A 187 -29.85 -0.13 34.86
CA ALA A 187 -28.89 -1.20 34.67
C ALA A 187 -28.77 -1.56 33.19
N ASP A 188 -27.54 -1.64 32.68
CA ASP A 188 -27.25 -2.07 31.32
C ASP A 188 -26.80 -3.55 31.35
N HIS A 189 -27.74 -4.44 31.08
CA HIS A 189 -27.50 -5.88 31.02
C HIS A 189 -26.98 -6.28 29.64
N LYS A 190 -26.27 -7.41 29.54
CA LYS A 190 -25.83 -7.94 28.24
C LYS A 190 -26.90 -8.84 27.62
N TYR A 191 -26.87 -8.97 26.29
CA TYR A 191 -27.57 -10.04 25.60
C TYR A 191 -26.91 -11.38 25.95
N GLU A 192 -27.72 -12.31 26.45
CA GLU A 192 -27.32 -13.67 26.79
C GLU A 192 -28.00 -14.67 25.86
N PRO A 193 -27.37 -15.82 25.57
CA PRO A 193 -27.98 -16.89 24.80
C PRO A 193 -29.32 -17.38 25.36
N VAL A 194 -30.31 -17.57 24.48
CA VAL A 194 -31.60 -18.16 24.85
C VAL A 194 -31.55 -19.65 24.61
N GLU A 195 -31.34 -20.45 25.65
CA GLU A 195 -31.46 -21.91 25.56
C GLU A 195 -32.93 -22.34 25.43
N GLY A 196 -33.19 -23.26 24.49
CA GLY A 196 -34.51 -23.85 24.31
C GLY A 196 -35.56 -22.87 23.76
N GLY A 197 -35.13 -21.82 23.07
CA GLY A 197 -35.99 -20.91 22.30
C GLY A 197 -36.54 -21.61 21.07
N ILE A 198 -37.81 -21.34 20.74
CA ILE A 198 -38.50 -21.95 19.61
C ILE A 198 -38.31 -21.06 18.40
N VAL A 199 -37.76 -21.61 17.31
CA VAL A 199 -37.55 -20.93 16.04
C VAL A 199 -38.40 -21.60 14.97
N LYS A 200 -39.15 -20.81 14.20
CA LYS A 200 -40.09 -21.28 13.17
C LYS A 200 -39.86 -20.56 11.87
N VAL A 201 -40.01 -21.28 10.76
CA VAL A 201 -40.08 -20.68 9.42
C VAL A 201 -41.55 -20.42 9.09
N LYS A 202 -41.90 -19.16 8.81
CA LYS A 202 -43.29 -18.76 8.55
C LYS A 202 -43.83 -19.51 7.33
N GLY A 203 -44.95 -20.21 7.52
CA GLY A 203 -45.57 -21.04 6.49
C GLY A 203 -45.12 -22.50 6.49
N GLU A 204 -44.20 -22.89 7.38
CA GLU A 204 -43.79 -24.28 7.60
C GLU A 204 -44.30 -24.80 8.95
N GLU A 205 -44.57 -26.11 9.04
CA GLU A 205 -45.00 -26.75 10.30
C GLU A 205 -43.82 -27.08 11.23
N LYS A 206 -42.59 -27.04 10.72
CA LYS A 206 -41.40 -27.48 11.46
C LYS A 206 -40.94 -26.41 12.45
N GLU A 207 -40.73 -26.82 13.69
CA GLU A 207 -40.13 -26.01 14.74
C GLU A 207 -38.71 -26.49 15.03
N TYR A 208 -37.84 -25.53 15.36
CA TYR A 208 -36.47 -25.76 15.76
C TYR A 208 -36.27 -25.22 17.18
N THR A 209 -35.30 -25.77 17.90
CA THR A 209 -35.02 -25.39 19.28
C THR A 209 -33.55 -25.00 19.41
N THR A 210 -33.28 -23.86 20.03
CA THR A 210 -31.91 -23.39 20.25
C THR A 210 -31.19 -24.19 21.33
N ASP A 211 -29.88 -24.38 21.16
CA ASP A 211 -29.01 -25.06 22.12
C ASP A 211 -28.59 -24.15 23.29
N GLU A 212 -27.68 -24.64 24.14
CA GLU A 212 -27.14 -23.91 25.31
C GLU A 212 -26.41 -22.60 24.92
N ASN A 213 -25.98 -22.46 23.67
CA ASN A 213 -25.36 -21.26 23.12
C ASN A 213 -26.37 -20.37 22.39
N GLY A 214 -27.66 -20.66 22.50
CA GLY A 214 -28.72 -19.91 21.82
C GLY A 214 -28.71 -20.12 20.31
N GLN A 215 -28.02 -21.16 19.82
CA GLN A 215 -27.84 -21.41 18.39
C GLN A 215 -28.81 -22.44 17.87
N VAL A 216 -29.25 -22.25 16.63
CA VAL A 216 -30.00 -23.27 15.90
C VAL A 216 -29.61 -23.29 14.43
N LYS A 217 -29.64 -24.49 13.85
CA LYS A 217 -29.31 -24.71 12.44
C LYS A 217 -30.57 -25.04 11.65
N ILE A 218 -30.77 -24.35 10.54
CA ILE A 218 -31.89 -24.54 9.63
C ILE A 218 -31.35 -24.81 8.22
N THR A 219 -31.95 -25.75 7.51
CA THR A 219 -31.70 -26.01 6.08
C THR A 219 -33.01 -25.87 5.32
N PHE A 220 -32.93 -25.37 4.09
CA PHE A 220 -34.09 -25.13 3.25
C PHE A 220 -34.06 -26.06 2.03
N ASP A 221 -35.22 -26.61 1.68
CA ASP A 221 -35.40 -27.55 0.58
C ASP A 221 -36.01 -26.89 -0.68
N LYS A 222 -36.44 -25.63 -0.58
CA LYS A 222 -36.95 -24.83 -1.69
C LYS A 222 -36.35 -23.43 -1.70
N VAL A 223 -36.29 -22.85 -2.89
CA VAL A 223 -35.88 -21.45 -3.07
C VAL A 223 -37.01 -20.50 -2.75
N GLY A 224 -36.65 -19.29 -2.35
CA GLY A 224 -37.59 -18.23 -2.05
C GLY A 224 -37.12 -17.37 -0.90
N THR A 225 -37.97 -16.43 -0.53
CA THR A 225 -37.76 -15.55 0.62
C THR A 225 -38.53 -16.12 1.81
N TYR A 226 -37.82 -16.42 2.89
CA TYR A 226 -38.37 -17.01 4.10
C TYR A 226 -38.35 -15.99 5.23
N THR A 227 -39.43 -15.93 6.00
CA THR A 227 -39.49 -15.17 7.25
C THR A 227 -39.30 -16.12 8.42
N ILE A 228 -38.28 -15.88 9.23
CA ILE A 228 -37.95 -16.68 10.41
C ILE A 228 -38.44 -15.94 11.65
N LEU A 229 -39.20 -16.66 12.46
CA LEU A 229 -39.79 -16.21 13.72
C LEU A 229 -39.07 -16.93 14.85
N ALA A 230 -38.91 -16.27 15.99
CA ALA A 230 -38.45 -16.93 17.20
C ALA A 230 -39.21 -16.40 18.41
N ASP A 231 -39.45 -17.28 19.38
CA ASP A 231 -40.00 -16.90 20.67
C ASP A 231 -39.56 -17.86 21.78
N LYS A 232 -39.56 -17.37 23.02
CA LYS A 232 -39.36 -18.19 24.21
C LYS A 232 -40.29 -17.72 25.31
N GLN A 233 -41.10 -18.65 25.82
CA GLN A 233 -41.80 -18.44 27.09
C GLN A 233 -40.78 -18.49 28.23
N LEU A 234 -40.70 -17.39 28.97
CA LEU A 234 -39.86 -17.24 30.15
C LEU A 234 -40.66 -17.55 31.43
N GLU A 235 -39.96 -17.64 32.56
CA GLU A 235 -40.60 -17.76 33.87
C GLU A 235 -41.58 -16.59 34.13
N GLU A 236 -42.57 -16.81 35.01
CA GLU A 236 -43.57 -15.81 35.41
C GLU A 236 -44.53 -15.32 34.30
N GLY A 237 -44.50 -15.92 33.10
CA GLY A 237 -45.49 -15.70 32.04
C GLY A 237 -45.10 -14.67 30.99
N ASN A 238 -43.90 -14.10 31.08
CA ASN A 238 -43.34 -13.23 30.04
C ASN A 238 -42.88 -14.05 28.83
N ILE A 239 -42.97 -13.44 27.65
CA ILE A 239 -42.42 -13.99 26.41
C ILE A 239 -41.31 -13.06 25.90
N VAL A 240 -40.26 -13.63 25.33
CA VAL A 240 -39.32 -12.86 24.50
C VAL A 240 -39.53 -13.26 23.04
N ARG A 241 -39.82 -12.27 22.20
CA ARG A 241 -40.10 -12.45 20.76
C ARG A 241 -39.28 -11.44 19.93
N PRO A 242 -38.07 -11.81 19.46
CA PRO A 242 -37.23 -10.94 18.63
C PRO A 242 -37.89 -10.56 17.29
N ARG A 243 -37.29 -9.60 16.58
CA ARG A 243 -37.73 -9.21 15.24
C ARG A 243 -37.61 -10.39 14.27
N PRO A 244 -38.63 -10.64 13.43
CA PRO A 244 -38.51 -11.64 12.37
C PRO A 244 -37.33 -11.34 11.45
N LEU A 245 -36.62 -12.38 11.03
CA LEU A 245 -35.56 -12.27 10.03
C LEU A 245 -36.10 -12.68 8.66
N THR A 246 -35.69 -11.96 7.62
CA THR A 246 -35.95 -12.34 6.24
C THR A 246 -34.68 -12.94 5.64
N ILE A 247 -34.77 -14.19 5.17
CA ILE A 247 -33.67 -14.93 4.55
C ILE A 247 -34.02 -15.22 3.10
N GLU A 248 -33.12 -14.91 2.18
CA GLU A 248 -33.25 -15.27 0.78
C GLU A 248 -32.54 -16.61 0.51
N VAL A 249 -33.29 -17.64 0.14
CA VAL A 249 -32.74 -18.93 -0.29
C VAL A 249 -32.75 -18.98 -1.80
N LYS A 250 -31.57 -19.07 -2.40
CA LYS A 250 -31.41 -19.12 -3.85
C LYS A 250 -31.24 -20.56 -4.30
N GLU A 251 -31.51 -20.83 -5.58
CA GLU A 251 -31.10 -22.13 -6.14
C GLU A 251 -29.61 -22.20 -5.88
N LYS A 252 -29.15 -23.36 -5.39
CA LYS A 252 -27.74 -23.67 -5.55
C LYS A 252 -27.53 -23.63 -7.05
N LEU A 253 -26.89 -22.57 -7.53
CA LEU A 253 -26.47 -22.51 -8.91
C LEU A 253 -25.68 -23.81 -9.08
N GLU A 254 -26.24 -24.77 -9.83
CA GLU A 254 -25.36 -25.66 -10.56
C GLU A 254 -24.44 -24.69 -11.26
N GLU A 255 -23.15 -24.76 -10.92
CA GLU A 255 -22.14 -24.21 -11.78
C GLU A 255 -22.44 -24.81 -13.15
N LYS A 256 -23.21 -24.07 -13.96
CA LYS A 256 -22.86 -24.00 -15.35
C LYS A 256 -21.39 -23.64 -15.27
N GLU A 257 -20.58 -24.58 -15.73
CA GLU A 257 -19.46 -24.22 -16.57
C GLU A 257 -20.00 -23.21 -17.63
N GLU A 258 -20.23 -21.95 -17.25
CA GLU A 258 -19.48 -20.91 -17.91
C GLU A 258 -18.07 -21.42 -17.83
N GLU A 259 -17.38 -21.53 -18.96
CA GLU A 259 -15.93 -21.60 -18.92
C GLU A 259 -15.47 -20.43 -18.04
N LYS A 260 -15.38 -20.67 -16.72
CA LYS A 260 -14.58 -19.91 -15.81
C LYS A 260 -13.24 -20.19 -16.41
N VAL A 261 -12.80 -19.27 -17.27
CA VAL A 261 -11.46 -19.28 -17.83
C VAL A 261 -10.61 -19.53 -16.60
N GLU A 262 -10.04 -20.73 -16.52
CA GLU A 262 -9.06 -21.05 -15.50
C GLU A 262 -8.13 -19.85 -15.51
N LEU A 263 -8.12 -19.07 -14.43
CA LEU A 263 -7.37 -17.83 -14.39
C LEU A 263 -5.93 -18.25 -14.60
N ASP A 264 -5.45 -18.08 -15.82
CA ASP A 264 -4.15 -18.57 -16.23
C ASP A 264 -3.12 -17.56 -15.72
N ILE A 265 -2.90 -17.60 -14.41
CA ILE A 265 -2.02 -16.69 -13.68
C ILE A 265 -0.62 -16.75 -14.29
N ASP A 266 -0.16 -17.95 -14.66
CA ASP A 266 1.11 -18.16 -15.34
C ASP A 266 1.18 -17.42 -16.69
N LYS A 267 0.11 -17.46 -17.49
CA LYS A 267 0.02 -16.69 -18.73
C LYS A 267 -0.06 -15.20 -18.48
N SER A 268 -0.83 -14.74 -17.50
CA SER A 268 -0.90 -13.32 -17.15
C SER A 268 0.44 -12.77 -16.68
N ILE A 269 1.17 -13.52 -15.84
CA ILE A 269 2.55 -13.23 -15.43
C ILE A 269 3.47 -13.19 -16.65
N ALA A 270 3.42 -14.22 -17.51
CA ALA A 270 4.27 -14.29 -18.69
C ALA A 270 4.01 -13.11 -19.66
N ASN A 271 2.75 -12.72 -19.85
CA ASN A 271 2.38 -11.61 -20.70
C ASN A 271 2.90 -10.27 -20.15
N ALA A 272 2.72 -10.01 -18.85
CA ALA A 272 3.20 -8.79 -18.21
C ALA A 272 4.74 -8.70 -18.23
N ALA A 273 5.42 -9.79 -17.85
CA ALA A 273 6.88 -9.88 -17.88
C ALA A 273 7.44 -9.65 -19.30
N ASN A 274 6.88 -10.33 -20.31
CA ASN A 274 7.29 -10.16 -21.70
C ASN A 274 7.05 -8.74 -22.21
N TRP A 275 5.95 -8.10 -21.79
CA TRP A 275 5.66 -6.72 -22.16
C TRP A 275 6.71 -5.76 -21.57
N LEU A 276 7.05 -5.90 -20.29
CA LEU A 276 8.07 -5.06 -19.63
C LEU A 276 9.45 -5.22 -20.30
N ILE A 277 9.87 -6.46 -20.56
CA ILE A 277 11.14 -6.77 -21.24
C ILE A 277 11.16 -6.19 -22.66
N LYS A 278 10.09 -6.41 -23.44
CA LYS A 278 10.03 -5.98 -24.84
C LYS A 278 10.03 -4.46 -25.00
N ASN A 279 9.50 -3.73 -24.03
CA ASN A 279 9.39 -2.27 -24.08
C ASN A 279 10.52 -1.55 -23.34
N ASP A 280 11.54 -2.26 -22.85
CA ASP A 280 12.68 -1.67 -22.11
C ASP A 280 12.23 -0.96 -20.81
N GLU A 281 11.22 -1.53 -20.14
CA GLU A 281 10.62 -1.00 -18.90
C GLU A 281 11.02 -1.86 -17.67
N VAL A 282 12.10 -2.63 -17.77
CA VAL A 282 12.61 -3.47 -16.66
C VAL A 282 13.45 -2.59 -15.74
N ASN A 283 12.89 -2.24 -14.59
CA ASN A 283 13.62 -1.59 -13.49
C ASN A 283 13.99 -2.61 -12.39
N GLU A 284 14.59 -2.14 -11.30
CA GLU A 284 15.08 -2.96 -10.19
C GLU A 284 13.98 -3.78 -9.51
N TRP A 285 12.76 -3.24 -9.45
CA TRP A 285 11.62 -3.96 -8.93
C TRP A 285 11.22 -5.09 -9.89
N VAL A 286 11.14 -4.80 -11.19
CA VAL A 286 10.86 -5.81 -12.24
C VAL A 286 11.87 -6.95 -12.19
N VAL A 287 13.16 -6.65 -11.97
CA VAL A 287 14.18 -7.69 -11.79
C VAL A 287 13.84 -8.62 -10.63
N MET A 288 13.41 -8.08 -9.48
CA MET A 288 12.94 -8.87 -8.35
C MET A 288 11.70 -9.70 -8.71
N GLU A 289 10.69 -9.12 -9.37
CA GLU A 289 9.51 -9.88 -9.80
C GLU A 289 9.86 -11.04 -10.75
N LEU A 290 10.73 -10.80 -11.73
CA LEU A 290 11.21 -11.81 -12.67
C LEU A 290 11.96 -12.94 -11.95
N ALA A 291 12.84 -12.60 -11.00
CA ALA A 291 13.56 -13.58 -10.18
C ALA A 291 12.58 -14.45 -9.39
N ARG A 292 11.58 -13.83 -8.74
CA ARG A 292 10.55 -14.55 -7.95
C ARG A 292 9.57 -15.36 -8.79
N ALA A 293 9.41 -15.02 -10.05
CA ALA A 293 8.64 -15.77 -11.04
C ALA A 293 9.47 -16.85 -11.78
N ASN A 294 10.76 -17.02 -11.46
CA ASN A 294 11.70 -17.85 -12.21
C ASN A 294 11.70 -17.54 -13.73
N LYS A 295 11.60 -16.27 -14.10
CA LYS A 295 11.66 -15.79 -15.49
C LYS A 295 13.06 -15.31 -15.84
N GLU A 296 13.33 -15.21 -17.14
CA GLU A 296 14.58 -14.64 -17.66
C GLU A 296 14.70 -13.17 -17.26
N ILE A 297 15.90 -12.79 -16.79
CA ILE A 297 16.24 -11.43 -16.40
C ILE A 297 17.23 -10.90 -17.45
N PRO A 298 17.00 -9.72 -18.06
CA PRO A 298 17.97 -9.17 -18.99
C PRO A 298 19.32 -8.90 -18.32
N GLU A 299 20.41 -9.36 -18.95
CA GLU A 299 21.77 -9.22 -18.42
C GLU A 299 22.16 -7.76 -18.17
N SER A 300 21.67 -6.83 -18.99
CA SER A 300 21.89 -5.39 -18.83
C SER A 300 21.40 -4.88 -17.47
N ASN A 301 20.25 -5.36 -16.99
CA ASN A 301 19.71 -4.94 -15.70
C ASN A 301 20.51 -5.51 -14.51
N LEU A 302 21.08 -6.72 -14.65
CA LEU A 302 22.00 -7.27 -13.66
C LEU A 302 23.30 -6.45 -13.59
N ILE A 303 23.82 -6.03 -14.74
CA ILE A 303 25.01 -5.18 -14.86
C ILE A 303 24.73 -3.79 -14.26
N GLU A 304 23.59 -3.18 -14.58
CA GLU A 304 23.18 -1.88 -14.04
C GLU A 304 23.02 -1.93 -12.52
N PHE A 305 22.35 -2.96 -11.99
CA PHE A 305 22.24 -3.16 -10.56
C PHE A 305 23.60 -3.23 -9.87
N LYS A 306 24.53 -4.04 -10.42
CA LYS A 306 25.90 -4.12 -9.87
C LYS A 306 26.63 -2.78 -9.92
N ASN A 307 26.60 -2.12 -11.08
CA ASN A 307 27.24 -0.82 -11.28
C ASN A 307 26.68 0.24 -10.34
N GLU A 308 25.38 0.22 -10.06
CA GLU A 308 24.74 1.16 -9.15
C GLU A 308 25.27 1.01 -7.72
N ILE A 309 25.51 -0.23 -7.25
CA ILE A 309 26.14 -0.46 -5.94
C ILE A 309 27.60 0.01 -5.94
N GLU A 310 28.39 -0.40 -6.93
CA GLU A 310 29.83 -0.11 -7.00
C GLU A 310 30.11 1.39 -7.20
N ASN A 311 29.38 2.06 -8.10
CA ASN A 311 29.56 3.49 -8.38
C ASN A 311 29.22 4.39 -7.19
N ASN A 312 28.28 3.95 -6.34
CA ASN A 312 27.92 4.64 -5.12
C ASN A 312 28.76 4.19 -3.91
N ASN A 313 29.70 3.26 -4.08
CA ASN A 313 30.44 2.62 -2.98
C ASN A 313 29.53 2.07 -1.88
N GLY A 314 28.36 1.53 -2.26
CA GLY A 314 27.35 1.07 -1.32
C GLY A 314 26.76 2.17 -0.41
N GLU A 315 26.93 3.46 -0.74
CA GLU A 315 26.39 4.58 0.04
C GLU A 315 25.21 5.23 -0.68
N PHE A 316 24.05 5.26 -0.02
CA PHE A 316 22.83 5.89 -0.50
C PHE A 316 22.30 6.92 0.50
N ARG A 317 21.51 7.88 -0.01
CA ARG A 317 20.91 8.94 0.82
C ARG A 317 19.69 8.46 1.59
N LEU A 318 18.90 7.57 0.99
CA LEU A 318 17.62 7.14 1.54
C LEU A 318 17.73 5.72 2.10
N VAL A 319 17.13 5.49 3.27
CA VAL A 319 16.92 4.13 3.81
C VAL A 319 16.20 3.22 2.82
N THR A 320 15.28 3.78 2.03
CA THR A 320 14.52 3.03 1.02
C THR A 320 15.39 2.57 -0.15
N ASP A 321 16.48 3.26 -0.47
CA ASP A 321 17.43 2.81 -1.48
C ASP A 321 18.23 1.61 -0.96
N TYR A 322 18.76 1.70 0.27
CA TYR A 322 19.42 0.56 0.93
C TYR A 322 18.49 -0.66 1.01
N ALA A 323 17.23 -0.44 1.41
CA ALA A 323 16.24 -1.50 1.49
C ALA A 323 15.88 -2.10 0.11
N LYS A 324 15.63 -1.26 -0.90
CA LYS A 324 15.36 -1.69 -2.28
C LYS A 324 16.46 -2.61 -2.79
N TYR A 325 17.71 -2.18 -2.71
CA TYR A 325 18.85 -2.97 -3.21
C TYR A 325 19.14 -4.21 -2.36
N SER A 326 18.89 -4.17 -1.05
CA SER A 326 19.00 -5.36 -0.19
C SER A 326 17.94 -6.40 -0.54
N ILE A 327 16.69 -5.98 -0.76
CA ILE A 327 15.59 -6.87 -1.16
C ILE A 327 15.85 -7.44 -2.56
N LEU A 328 16.28 -6.61 -3.51
CA LEU A 328 16.68 -7.06 -4.85
C LEU A 328 17.81 -8.08 -4.78
N ALA A 329 18.89 -7.80 -4.04
CA ALA A 329 19.98 -8.75 -3.83
C ALA A 329 19.47 -10.09 -3.29
N SER A 330 18.64 -10.03 -2.25
CA SER A 330 18.02 -11.23 -1.67
C SER A 330 17.20 -12.02 -2.69
N SER A 331 16.43 -11.36 -3.55
CA SER A 331 15.63 -12.02 -4.59
C SER A 331 16.47 -12.73 -5.66
N LEU A 332 17.70 -12.27 -5.89
CA LEU A 332 18.69 -12.87 -6.78
C LEU A 332 19.55 -13.93 -6.07
N GLY A 333 19.22 -14.28 -4.83
CA GLY A 333 19.95 -15.25 -4.01
C GLY A 333 21.29 -14.74 -3.46
N LEU A 334 21.62 -13.47 -3.67
CA LEU A 334 22.82 -12.82 -3.13
C LEU A 334 22.70 -12.57 -1.61
N ASP A 335 23.81 -12.18 -1.00
CA ASP A 335 23.90 -11.79 0.41
C ASP A 335 24.07 -10.27 0.52
N ALA A 336 23.07 -9.57 1.07
CA ALA A 336 23.10 -8.12 1.23
C ALA A 336 24.06 -7.63 2.33
N THR A 337 24.65 -8.53 3.12
CA THR A 337 25.70 -8.20 4.10
C THR A 337 27.10 -8.16 3.48
N ASP A 338 27.27 -8.71 2.27
CA ASP A 338 28.48 -8.66 1.46
C ASP A 338 28.11 -8.51 -0.02
N LEU A 339 27.35 -7.46 -0.32
CA LEU A 339 26.88 -7.19 -1.67
C LEU A 339 27.99 -6.47 -2.44
N PHE A 340 28.77 -7.22 -3.21
CA PHE A 340 29.90 -6.71 -3.97
C PHE A 340 30.95 -5.99 -3.08
N GLY A 341 31.14 -6.47 -1.85
CA GLY A 341 32.05 -5.87 -0.87
C GLY A 341 31.41 -4.84 0.05
N TYR A 342 30.10 -4.58 -0.07
CA TYR A 342 29.38 -3.59 0.74
C TYR A 342 28.27 -4.23 1.58
N ASN A 343 28.19 -3.83 2.86
CA ASN A 343 27.16 -4.31 3.77
C ASN A 343 25.96 -3.34 3.81
N LEU A 344 24.95 -3.57 2.97
CA LEU A 344 23.78 -2.69 2.92
C LEU A 344 22.84 -2.91 4.11
N ILE A 345 22.82 -4.11 4.69
CA ILE A 345 22.02 -4.40 5.89
C ILE A 345 22.48 -3.56 7.08
N GLU A 346 23.79 -3.41 7.25
CA GLU A 346 24.38 -2.52 8.26
C GLU A 346 23.91 -1.07 8.09
N LYS A 347 23.85 -0.60 6.84
CA LYS A 347 23.39 0.76 6.55
C LYS A 347 21.93 1.00 6.93
N ILE A 348 21.10 -0.04 6.88
CA ILE A 348 19.69 0.03 7.31
C ILE A 348 19.60 0.09 8.83
N TYR A 349 20.18 -0.88 9.56
CA TYR A 349 20.01 -0.94 11.01
C TYR A 349 20.78 0.16 11.76
N ASN A 350 21.80 0.76 11.15
CA ASN A 350 22.52 1.93 11.69
C ASN A 350 22.07 3.27 11.12
N HIS A 351 21.07 3.30 10.24
CA HIS A 351 20.57 4.55 9.66
C HIS A 351 20.14 5.54 10.75
N GLU A 352 20.35 6.85 10.53
CA GLU A 352 20.00 7.89 11.51
C GLU A 352 18.52 7.81 11.91
N ASN A 353 17.64 7.71 10.90
CA ASN A 353 16.21 7.49 11.11
C ASN A 353 15.56 6.77 9.92
N VAL A 354 15.13 5.52 10.11
CA VAL A 354 14.45 4.74 9.05
C VAL A 354 13.04 5.24 8.73
N PHE A 355 12.45 6.09 9.59
CA PHE A 355 11.12 6.70 9.36
C PHE A 355 11.19 8.10 8.75
N THR A 356 12.34 8.51 8.21
CA THR A 356 12.48 9.82 7.53
C THR A 356 11.49 9.97 6.37
N GLN A 357 11.12 8.87 5.72
CA GLN A 357 10.10 8.80 4.66
C GLN A 357 8.74 8.31 5.18
N GLY A 358 8.46 8.50 6.48
CA GLY A 358 7.26 7.98 7.14
C GLY A 358 7.27 6.46 7.24
N ASN A 359 6.06 5.87 7.25
CA ASN A 359 5.88 4.42 7.37
C ASN A 359 6.52 3.66 6.22
N ASN A 360 6.59 4.26 5.02
CA ASN A 360 7.25 3.66 3.87
C ASN A 360 8.70 3.25 4.17
N GLY A 361 9.45 4.11 4.88
CA GLY A 361 10.83 3.80 5.25
C GLY A 361 10.95 2.65 6.25
N GLY A 362 10.10 2.64 7.30
CA GLY A 362 10.08 1.56 8.29
C GLY A 362 9.63 0.22 7.70
N VAL A 363 8.63 0.22 6.82
CA VAL A 363 8.14 -0.96 6.10
C VAL A 363 9.24 -1.59 5.25
N PHE A 364 9.89 -0.80 4.39
CA PHE A 364 10.96 -1.33 3.53
C PHE A 364 12.20 -1.75 4.34
N ALA A 365 12.55 -1.03 5.40
CA ALA A 365 13.61 -1.44 6.30
C ALA A 365 13.32 -2.82 6.91
N LEU A 366 12.11 -3.04 7.45
CA LEU A 366 11.74 -4.32 8.02
C LEU A 366 11.72 -5.45 6.99
N LEU A 367 11.14 -5.21 5.81
CA LEU A 367 11.15 -6.17 4.69
C LEU A 367 12.58 -6.54 4.27
N ALA A 368 13.50 -5.57 4.18
CA ALA A 368 14.87 -5.82 3.81
C ALA A 368 15.61 -6.69 4.85
N LEU A 369 15.48 -6.34 6.14
CA LEU A 369 16.07 -7.12 7.23
C LEU A 369 15.52 -8.56 7.22
N ASP A 370 14.23 -8.72 6.99
CA ASP A 370 13.56 -10.02 7.02
C ASP A 370 13.74 -10.85 5.76
N SER A 371 14.14 -10.25 4.64
CA SER A 371 14.15 -10.92 3.33
C SER A 371 14.98 -12.20 3.27
N LYS A 372 16.08 -12.30 4.03
CA LYS A 372 16.80 -13.57 4.28
C LYS A 372 17.06 -13.79 5.77
N ASN A 373 16.19 -13.22 6.62
CA ASN A 373 16.33 -13.24 8.07
C ASN A 373 17.74 -12.77 8.53
N TYR A 374 18.19 -11.62 8.01
CA TYR A 374 19.54 -11.11 8.28
C TYR A 374 19.77 -10.82 9.77
N ASP A 375 20.98 -11.09 10.24
CA ASP A 375 21.38 -10.80 11.61
C ASP A 375 21.41 -9.28 11.88
N VAL A 376 20.81 -8.86 12.99
CA VAL A 376 20.80 -7.46 13.45
C VAL A 376 21.38 -7.39 14.85
N PRO A 377 22.47 -6.63 15.09
CA PRO A 377 23.05 -6.46 16.42
C PRO A 377 22.04 -5.88 17.42
N LYS A 378 22.16 -6.26 18.70
CA LYS A 378 21.23 -5.80 19.74
C LYS A 378 21.38 -4.30 20.03
N GLU A 379 22.55 -3.77 19.77
CA GLU A 379 22.96 -2.39 19.95
C GLU A 379 22.73 -1.51 18.71
N ALA A 380 22.18 -2.08 17.62
CA ALA A 380 21.82 -1.33 16.42
C ALA A 380 20.84 -0.19 16.74
N ASN A 381 20.93 0.91 15.98
CA ASN A 381 20.00 2.03 16.12
C ASN A 381 18.55 1.59 15.86
N TRP A 382 18.37 0.74 14.85
CA TRP A 382 17.09 0.19 14.43
C TRP A 382 17.11 -1.33 14.46
N THR A 383 16.40 -1.91 15.43
CA THR A 383 16.18 -3.35 15.55
C THR A 383 14.79 -3.70 15.01
N ARG A 384 14.54 -4.96 14.64
CA ARG A 384 13.17 -5.41 14.28
C ARG A 384 12.13 -4.96 15.32
N GLU A 385 12.48 -5.11 16.61
CA GLU A 385 11.57 -4.77 17.70
C GLU A 385 11.18 -3.29 17.71
N ASN A 386 12.13 -2.36 17.54
CA ASN A 386 11.81 -0.94 17.57
C ASN A 386 11.18 -0.44 16.26
N ILE A 387 11.51 -1.03 15.11
CA ILE A 387 10.83 -0.73 13.84
C ILE A 387 9.37 -1.18 13.92
N ILE A 388 9.11 -2.41 14.38
CA ILE A 388 7.75 -2.92 14.54
C ILE A 388 6.99 -2.03 15.53
N LYS A 389 7.57 -1.74 16.70
CA LYS A 389 6.94 -0.88 17.69
C LYS A 389 6.51 0.47 17.10
N GLU A 390 7.39 1.15 16.37
CA GLU A 390 7.06 2.44 15.73
C GLU A 390 5.95 2.26 14.69
N LEU A 391 5.98 1.22 13.85
CA LEU A 391 4.90 0.92 12.91
C LEU A 391 3.56 0.75 13.65
N LEU A 392 3.50 -0.08 14.69
CA LEU A 392 2.26 -0.30 15.48
C LEU A 392 1.70 1.01 16.06
N GLU A 393 2.56 1.93 16.47
CA GLU A 393 2.17 3.25 17.03
C GLU A 393 1.59 4.23 15.98
N THR A 394 1.69 3.92 14.69
CA THR A 394 1.14 4.75 13.61
C THR A 394 -0.23 4.28 13.09
N GLN A 395 -0.73 3.12 13.54
CA GLN A 395 -2.08 2.66 13.18
C GLN A 395 -3.12 3.68 13.65
N LYS A 396 -4.03 4.06 12.76
CA LYS A 396 -5.13 4.99 13.06
C LYS A 396 -6.30 4.25 13.73
N GLU A 397 -7.23 5.01 14.28
CA GLU A 397 -8.42 4.45 14.95
C GLU A 397 -9.29 3.62 14.00
N ASP A 398 -9.29 3.94 12.70
CA ASP A 398 -10.00 3.18 11.66
C ASP A 398 -9.33 1.83 11.31
N GLY A 399 -8.15 1.56 11.86
CA GLY A 399 -7.36 0.34 11.63
C GLY A 399 -6.36 0.43 10.48
N GLY A 400 -6.42 1.48 9.66
CA GLY A 400 -5.48 1.69 8.57
C GLY A 400 -4.16 2.32 9.01
N PHE A 401 -3.22 2.37 8.08
CA PHE A 401 -1.92 3.01 8.24
C PHE A 401 -1.77 4.17 7.26
N PRO A 402 -1.26 5.32 7.72
CA PRO A 402 -1.01 6.45 6.85
C PRO A 402 0.41 6.37 6.27
N TRP A 403 0.67 7.10 5.18
CA TRP A 403 2.03 7.25 4.64
C TRP A 403 2.94 8.00 5.62
N ILE A 404 2.42 9.11 6.16
CA ILE A 404 3.05 9.94 7.20
C ILE A 404 2.10 9.94 8.41
N LYS A 405 2.64 9.84 9.63
CA LYS A 405 1.86 9.65 10.88
C LYS A 405 0.63 10.55 11.04
N ASP A 406 0.73 11.80 10.61
CA ASP A 406 -0.33 12.82 10.73
C ASP A 406 -1.32 12.84 9.56
N TRP A 407 -1.14 11.98 8.55
CA TRP A 407 -2.05 11.87 7.41
C TRP A 407 -3.17 10.86 7.70
N ASP A 408 -4.14 10.83 6.79
CA ASP A 408 -5.22 9.84 6.76
C ASP A 408 -4.67 8.45 6.39
N SER A 409 -5.39 7.42 6.78
CA SER A 409 -5.09 6.04 6.40
C SER A 409 -5.15 5.87 4.88
N ASP A 410 -4.24 5.03 4.37
CA ASP A 410 -4.04 4.77 2.95
C ASP A 410 -4.10 3.25 2.69
N VAL A 411 -4.78 2.83 1.62
CA VAL A 411 -4.95 1.40 1.30
C VAL A 411 -3.61 0.73 1.02
N ASP A 412 -2.78 1.38 0.21
CA ASP A 412 -1.49 0.83 -0.22
C ASP A 412 -0.55 0.70 0.96
N MET A 413 -0.43 1.76 1.76
CA MET A 413 0.40 1.76 2.96
C MET A 413 -0.08 0.79 4.03
N THR A 414 -1.40 0.62 4.17
CA THR A 414 -1.97 -0.41 5.05
C THR A 414 -1.58 -1.81 4.60
N ALA A 415 -1.73 -2.10 3.31
CA ALA A 415 -1.35 -3.39 2.74
C ALA A 415 0.16 -3.65 2.82
N MET A 416 1.00 -2.66 2.50
CA MET A 416 2.45 -2.75 2.61
C MET A 416 2.92 -2.95 4.06
N THR A 417 2.24 -2.31 5.03
CA THR A 417 2.53 -2.54 6.46
C THR A 417 2.19 -3.98 6.88
N LEU A 418 1.08 -4.54 6.38
CA LEU A 418 0.76 -5.96 6.61
C LEU A 418 1.80 -6.92 6.01
N GLN A 419 2.35 -6.60 4.84
CA GLN A 419 3.44 -7.38 4.22
C GLN A 419 4.65 -7.42 5.16
N ALA A 420 5.07 -6.27 5.69
CA ALA A 420 6.21 -6.18 6.62
C ALA A 420 5.95 -6.86 7.97
N LEU A 421 4.73 -6.77 8.50
CA LEU A 421 4.36 -7.40 9.78
C LEU A 421 4.08 -8.89 9.68
N SER A 422 4.02 -9.46 8.47
CA SER A 422 3.55 -10.82 8.25
C SER A 422 4.37 -11.92 8.95
N ASN A 423 5.68 -11.71 9.17
CA ASN A 423 6.54 -12.62 9.96
C ASN A 423 6.20 -12.64 11.45
N TYR A 424 5.50 -11.61 11.92
CA TYR A 424 5.20 -11.39 13.34
C TYR A 424 3.72 -11.55 13.64
N LYS A 425 2.95 -12.15 12.73
CA LYS A 425 1.48 -12.24 12.83
C LYS A 425 0.96 -12.95 14.08
N ASP A 426 1.78 -13.81 14.66
CA ASP A 426 1.47 -14.56 15.89
C ASP A 426 1.93 -13.85 17.18
N ARG A 427 2.64 -12.72 17.08
CA ARG A 427 3.06 -11.91 18.23
C ARG A 427 1.84 -11.25 18.87
N GLU A 428 1.74 -11.31 20.20
CA GLU A 428 0.52 -10.91 20.94
C GLU A 428 0.06 -9.47 20.69
N ASP A 429 1.01 -8.56 20.48
CA ASP A 429 0.77 -7.14 20.21
C ASP A 429 0.60 -6.81 18.71
N VAL A 430 1.11 -7.65 17.80
CA VAL A 430 0.98 -7.46 16.34
C VAL A 430 -0.33 -8.04 15.83
N LYS A 431 -0.75 -9.21 16.35
CA LYS A 431 -1.99 -9.89 15.95
C LYS A 431 -3.24 -8.97 15.93
N PRO A 432 -3.57 -8.22 17.00
CA PRO A 432 -4.74 -7.34 16.98
C PRO A 432 -4.60 -6.18 16.00
N VAL A 433 -3.37 -5.73 15.72
CA VAL A 433 -3.08 -4.67 14.75
C VAL A 433 -3.34 -5.17 13.33
N ILE A 434 -2.89 -6.38 13.00
CA ILE A 434 -3.15 -7.03 11.71
C ILE A 434 -4.66 -7.20 11.48
N GLU A 435 -5.41 -7.69 12.47
CA GLU A 435 -6.86 -7.89 12.32
C GLU A 435 -7.60 -6.56 12.06
N LYS A 436 -7.21 -5.48 12.74
CA LYS A 436 -7.78 -4.15 12.48
C LYS A 436 -7.46 -3.66 11.07
N ALA A 437 -6.24 -3.87 10.58
CA ALA A 437 -5.85 -3.50 9.23
C ALA A 437 -6.57 -4.34 8.16
N LEU A 438 -6.76 -5.65 8.38
CA LEU A 438 -7.57 -6.50 7.50
C LEU A 438 -9.03 -6.02 7.46
N ASN A 439 -9.61 -5.63 8.60
CA ASN A 439 -10.96 -5.06 8.64
C ASN A 439 -11.03 -3.72 7.89
N TYR A 440 -10.03 -2.84 8.06
CA TYR A 440 -9.92 -1.60 7.31
C TYR A 440 -9.91 -1.87 5.80
N LEU A 441 -9.06 -2.79 5.33
CA LEU A 441 -8.98 -3.14 3.90
C LEU A 441 -10.28 -3.77 3.40
N SER A 442 -10.92 -4.66 4.15
CA SER A 442 -12.20 -5.27 3.75
C SER A 442 -13.34 -4.25 3.66
N ASN A 443 -13.37 -3.27 4.58
CA ASN A 443 -14.40 -2.22 4.63
C ASN A 443 -14.22 -1.15 3.54
N ASN A 444 -12.98 -0.91 3.09
CA ASN A 444 -12.67 0.05 2.03
C ASN A 444 -12.67 -0.58 0.62
N GLN A 445 -12.95 -1.88 0.50
CA GLN A 445 -13.07 -2.56 -0.79
C GLN A 445 -14.45 -2.28 -1.43
N ASP A 446 -14.43 -1.84 -2.69
CA ASP A 446 -15.65 -1.66 -3.47
C ASP A 446 -16.31 -3.00 -3.82
N LYS A 447 -17.62 -2.98 -4.11
CA LYS A 447 -18.38 -4.19 -4.45
C LYS A 447 -17.82 -4.95 -5.66
N ASN A 448 -17.23 -4.24 -6.62
CA ASN A 448 -16.60 -4.85 -7.80
C ASN A 448 -15.22 -5.49 -7.48
N GLY A 449 -14.81 -5.54 -6.21
CA GLY A 449 -13.54 -6.08 -5.75
C GLY A 449 -12.37 -5.09 -5.75
N GLY A 450 -12.57 -3.86 -6.25
CA GLY A 450 -11.51 -2.86 -6.38
C GLY A 450 -11.30 -2.00 -5.14
N TYR A 451 -10.29 -1.13 -5.21
CA TYR A 451 -9.94 -0.17 -4.18
C TYR A 451 -9.80 1.21 -4.77
N LYS A 452 -10.53 2.18 -4.20
CA LYS A 452 -10.33 3.59 -4.49
C LYS A 452 -9.38 4.20 -3.49
N ASN A 453 -8.32 4.81 -4.00
CA ASN A 453 -7.38 5.56 -3.17
C ASN A 453 -7.37 7.03 -3.58
N LYS A 454 -6.99 7.92 -2.65
CA LYS A 454 -6.93 9.36 -2.89
C LYS A 454 -5.49 9.79 -3.08
N TRP A 455 -5.07 9.93 -4.34
CA TRP A 455 -3.76 10.50 -4.68
C TRP A 455 -3.95 11.88 -5.31
N ASP A 456 -3.15 12.87 -4.91
CA ASP A 456 -3.20 14.28 -5.37
C ASP A 456 -4.53 15.06 -5.23
N GLY A 457 -5.57 14.43 -4.67
CA GLY A 457 -6.92 14.99 -4.59
C GLY A 457 -7.93 14.29 -5.49
N VAL A 458 -7.49 13.40 -6.38
CA VAL A 458 -8.34 12.53 -7.18
C VAL A 458 -8.56 11.21 -6.45
N VAL A 459 -9.83 10.78 -6.36
CA VAL A 459 -10.21 9.47 -5.84
C VAL A 459 -10.48 8.57 -7.04
N SER A 460 -9.59 7.62 -7.30
CA SER A 460 -9.70 6.68 -8.41
C SER A 460 -9.38 5.26 -7.98
N GLU A 461 -9.93 4.30 -8.72
CA GLU A 461 -9.67 2.88 -8.52
C GLU A 461 -8.47 2.46 -9.36
N SER A 462 -7.46 1.84 -8.74
CA SER A 462 -6.21 1.47 -9.43
C SER A 462 -5.92 -0.03 -9.38
N SER A 463 -5.20 -0.53 -10.38
CA SER A 463 -4.67 -1.90 -10.39
C SER A 463 -3.66 -2.12 -9.26
N GLU A 464 -2.89 -1.09 -8.93
CA GLU A 464 -1.80 -1.09 -7.98
C GLU A 464 -2.31 -1.33 -6.56
N SER A 465 -3.41 -0.67 -6.17
CA SER A 465 -4.00 -0.89 -4.85
C SER A 465 -4.56 -2.30 -4.68
N VAL A 466 -5.16 -2.86 -5.74
CA VAL A 466 -5.62 -4.27 -5.73
C VAL A 466 -4.42 -5.22 -5.59
N ALA A 467 -3.33 -4.95 -6.31
CA ALA A 467 -2.11 -5.76 -6.25
C ALA A 467 -1.45 -5.73 -4.86
N GLN A 468 -1.39 -4.57 -4.20
CA GLN A 468 -0.84 -4.45 -2.84
C GLN A 468 -1.64 -5.27 -1.82
N VAL A 469 -2.98 -5.26 -1.93
CA VAL A 469 -3.85 -6.04 -1.04
C VAL A 469 -3.67 -7.54 -1.30
N ILE A 470 -3.56 -7.99 -2.55
CA ILE A 470 -3.22 -9.39 -2.87
C ILE A 470 -1.89 -9.79 -2.21
N LEU A 471 -0.87 -8.94 -2.30
CA LEU A 471 0.43 -9.17 -1.66
C LEU A 471 0.31 -9.29 -0.13
N ALA A 472 -0.48 -8.42 0.49
CA ALA A 472 -0.70 -8.44 1.94
C ALA A 472 -1.37 -9.75 2.39
N LEU A 473 -2.47 -10.15 1.73
CA LEU A 473 -3.21 -11.36 2.07
C LEU A 473 -2.35 -12.61 1.90
N THR A 474 -1.68 -12.75 0.75
CA THR A 474 -0.81 -13.89 0.47
C THR A 474 0.38 -13.96 1.44
N SER A 475 0.95 -12.82 1.84
CA SER A 475 2.00 -12.74 2.88
C SER A 475 1.51 -13.22 4.26
N LEU A 476 0.23 -13.01 4.56
CA LEU A 476 -0.41 -13.48 5.79
C LEU A 476 -0.90 -14.93 5.71
N ASN A 477 -0.74 -15.59 4.55
CA ASN A 477 -1.27 -16.90 4.23
C ASN A 477 -2.81 -16.93 4.17
N ILE A 478 -3.40 -15.90 3.58
CA ILE A 478 -4.83 -15.74 3.33
C ILE A 478 -5.05 -15.80 1.81
N ASP A 479 -6.00 -16.63 1.36
CA ASP A 479 -6.31 -16.81 -0.05
C ASP A 479 -7.18 -15.63 -0.57
N PRO A 480 -6.65 -14.74 -1.43
CA PRO A 480 -7.37 -13.56 -1.92
C PRO A 480 -8.57 -13.91 -2.82
N VAL A 481 -8.70 -15.18 -3.23
CA VAL A 481 -9.81 -15.68 -4.05
C VAL A 481 -10.92 -16.33 -3.22
N LYS A 482 -10.64 -16.71 -1.96
CA LYS A 482 -11.59 -17.47 -1.12
C LYS A 482 -11.97 -16.80 0.19
N ASP A 483 -11.18 -15.86 0.70
CA ASP A 483 -11.49 -15.21 1.96
C ASP A 483 -12.74 -14.32 1.82
N GLU A 484 -13.81 -14.67 2.54
CA GLU A 484 -15.12 -14.02 2.44
C GLU A 484 -15.09 -12.53 2.78
N ARG A 485 -14.07 -12.05 3.50
CA ARG A 485 -13.89 -10.61 3.74
C ARG A 485 -13.56 -9.88 2.44
N PHE A 486 -12.85 -10.54 1.53
CA PHE A 486 -12.26 -9.94 0.32
C PHE A 486 -12.90 -10.39 -1.00
N VAL A 487 -13.77 -11.40 -0.95
CA VAL A 487 -14.62 -11.80 -2.09
C VAL A 487 -15.90 -10.97 -2.06
N LYS A 488 -16.06 -10.06 -3.03
CA LYS A 488 -17.26 -9.23 -3.19
C LYS A 488 -18.07 -9.74 -4.41
N ASP A 489 -18.52 -8.86 -5.31
CA ASP A 489 -19.11 -9.27 -6.60
C ASP A 489 -18.05 -9.91 -7.52
N ALA A 490 -16.75 -9.60 -7.29
CA ALA A 490 -15.59 -10.27 -7.87
C ALA A 490 -14.54 -10.49 -6.78
N ASN A 491 -13.67 -11.49 -6.95
CA ASN A 491 -12.49 -11.62 -6.10
C ASN A 491 -11.36 -10.69 -6.55
N LEU A 492 -10.34 -10.51 -5.69
CA LEU A 492 -9.25 -9.57 -5.95
C LEU A 492 -8.43 -9.91 -7.20
N VAL A 493 -8.20 -11.19 -7.48
CA VAL A 493 -7.40 -11.63 -8.64
C VAL A 493 -8.18 -11.44 -9.93
N GLU A 494 -9.47 -11.82 -9.95
CA GLU A 494 -10.39 -11.50 -11.05
C GLU A 494 -10.44 -9.99 -11.30
N LYS A 495 -10.53 -9.19 -10.23
CA LYS A 495 -10.51 -7.73 -10.33
C LYS A 495 -9.20 -7.22 -10.92
N LEU A 496 -8.05 -7.67 -10.43
CA LEU A 496 -6.74 -7.26 -10.95
C LEU A 496 -6.63 -7.56 -12.46
N LEU A 497 -7.07 -8.74 -12.88
CA LEU A 497 -7.02 -9.15 -14.28
C LEU A 497 -7.95 -8.34 -15.20
N THR A 498 -8.95 -7.63 -14.66
CA THR A 498 -9.76 -6.69 -15.47
C THR A 498 -8.97 -5.48 -15.98
N PHE A 499 -7.81 -5.19 -15.38
CA PHE A 499 -6.90 -4.14 -15.83
C PHE A 499 -5.89 -4.64 -16.86
N GLN A 500 -5.80 -5.95 -17.13
CA GLN A 500 -4.84 -6.49 -18.09
C GLN A 500 -5.34 -6.29 -19.53
N LEU A 501 -4.51 -5.67 -20.36
CA LEU A 501 -4.75 -5.45 -21.78
C LEU A 501 -4.35 -6.67 -22.62
N GLU A 502 -4.85 -6.72 -23.86
CA GLU A 502 -4.52 -7.80 -24.81
C GLU A 502 -3.02 -7.92 -25.12
N ASP A 503 -2.26 -6.83 -24.98
CA ASP A 503 -0.81 -6.83 -25.19
C ASP A 503 -0.01 -7.33 -23.98
N GLY A 504 -0.68 -7.61 -22.87
CA GLY A 504 -0.11 -8.13 -21.64
C GLY A 504 0.17 -7.10 -20.55
N SER A 505 0.16 -5.81 -20.89
CA SER A 505 0.32 -4.72 -19.92
C SER A 505 -0.91 -4.53 -19.05
N PHE A 506 -0.76 -3.76 -17.98
CA PHE A 506 -1.86 -3.35 -17.11
C PHE A 506 -2.12 -1.85 -17.22
N GLU A 507 -3.39 -1.48 -17.12
CA GLU A 507 -3.82 -0.09 -16.99
C GLU A 507 -3.75 0.37 -15.52
N HIS A 508 -3.49 1.66 -15.31
CA HIS A 508 -3.62 2.27 -13.97
C HIS A 508 -5.10 2.32 -13.57
N ASN A 509 -5.92 3.08 -14.32
CA ASN A 509 -7.38 3.02 -14.27
C ASN A 509 -7.91 2.39 -15.55
N ILE A 510 -9.07 1.73 -15.48
CA ILE A 510 -9.71 1.13 -16.66
C ILE A 510 -9.94 2.19 -17.75
N GLY A 511 -9.37 1.99 -18.93
CA GLY A 511 -9.47 2.88 -20.08
C GLY A 511 -8.28 3.84 -20.28
N ASP A 512 -7.26 3.81 -19.42
CA ASP A 512 -6.04 4.64 -19.55
C ASP A 512 -5.06 4.12 -20.63
N GLY A 513 -5.15 2.85 -20.98
CA GLY A 513 -4.15 2.16 -21.78
C GLY A 513 -2.94 1.68 -20.97
N SER A 514 -1.95 1.13 -21.68
CA SER A 514 -0.77 0.50 -21.08
C SER A 514 0.03 1.45 -20.17
N ASN A 515 0.35 1.00 -18.97
CA ASN A 515 1.15 1.75 -18.01
C ASN A 515 2.25 0.85 -17.39
N ALA A 516 3.52 1.26 -17.50
CA ALA A 516 4.64 0.46 -17.01
C ALA A 516 4.61 0.25 -15.49
N TYR A 517 4.27 1.29 -14.73
CA TYR A 517 4.22 1.23 -13.27
C TYR A 517 3.06 0.35 -12.75
N ALA A 518 1.90 0.45 -13.40
CA ALA A 518 0.77 -0.45 -13.15
C ALA A 518 1.11 -1.90 -13.51
N THR A 519 1.79 -2.11 -14.64
CA THR A 519 2.22 -3.43 -15.11
C THR A 519 3.23 -4.08 -14.16
N GLU A 520 4.21 -3.33 -13.67
CA GLU A 520 5.17 -3.77 -12.64
C GLU A 520 4.44 -4.22 -11.36
N GLN A 521 3.59 -3.36 -10.79
CA GLN A 521 2.92 -3.68 -9.52
C GLN A 521 1.89 -4.79 -9.65
N ALA A 522 1.16 -4.86 -10.76
CA ALA A 522 0.25 -5.96 -11.06
C ALA A 522 1.02 -7.29 -11.23
N LEU A 523 2.17 -7.27 -11.91
CA LEU A 523 3.06 -8.43 -12.00
C LEU A 523 3.48 -8.89 -10.59
N ARG A 524 3.89 -7.98 -9.71
CA ARG A 524 4.22 -8.31 -8.31
C ARG A 524 3.04 -9.00 -7.62
N GLY A 525 1.84 -8.40 -7.71
CA GLY A 525 0.56 -8.95 -7.25
C GLY A 525 0.34 -10.41 -7.66
N LEU A 526 0.41 -10.65 -8.97
CA LEU A 526 0.20 -11.97 -9.56
C LEU A 526 1.28 -12.97 -9.17
N VAL A 527 2.55 -12.57 -9.14
CA VAL A 527 3.65 -13.45 -8.71
C VAL A 527 3.46 -13.85 -7.25
N SER A 528 3.08 -12.92 -6.36
CA SER A 528 2.78 -13.26 -4.96
C SER A 528 1.65 -14.28 -4.83
N TYR A 529 0.58 -14.12 -5.62
CA TYR A 529 -0.52 -15.09 -5.64
C TYR A 529 -0.10 -16.45 -6.23
N ASN A 530 0.70 -16.44 -7.30
CA ASN A 530 1.22 -17.68 -7.88
C ASN A 530 2.09 -18.46 -6.89
N ARG A 531 2.96 -17.76 -6.15
CA ARG A 531 3.78 -18.37 -5.10
C ARG A 531 2.92 -18.98 -3.98
N PHE A 532 1.87 -18.26 -3.58
CA PHE A 532 0.89 -18.78 -2.62
C PHE A 532 0.19 -20.05 -3.11
N LEU A 533 -0.26 -20.09 -4.37
CA LEU A 533 -0.89 -21.27 -4.97
C LEU A 533 0.04 -22.50 -5.04
N ASN A 534 1.34 -22.26 -5.20
CA ASN A 534 2.36 -23.30 -5.31
C ASN A 534 3.01 -23.67 -3.96
N GLU A 535 2.48 -23.16 -2.84
CA GLU A 535 3.02 -23.39 -1.49
C GLU A 535 4.52 -23.00 -1.34
N GLU A 536 4.96 -22.00 -2.12
CA GLU A 536 6.31 -21.45 -2.04
C GLU A 536 6.41 -20.40 -0.92
N LEU A 537 7.63 -20.00 -0.53
CA LEU A 537 7.79 -18.92 0.44
C LEU A 537 7.17 -17.63 -0.10
N LYS A 538 6.54 -16.86 0.80
CA LYS A 538 5.86 -15.60 0.45
C LYS A 538 6.82 -14.65 -0.27
N PHE A 539 6.25 -13.72 -1.03
CA PHE A 539 7.00 -12.93 -2.01
C PHE A 539 8.30 -12.30 -1.47
N PHE A 540 8.24 -11.66 -0.30
CA PHE A 540 9.40 -11.02 0.36
C PHE A 540 10.23 -11.93 1.28
N ASP A 541 9.86 -13.19 1.45
CA ASP A 541 10.68 -14.19 2.13
C ASP A 541 11.55 -14.91 1.08
N MET A 542 12.82 -14.51 1.00
CA MET A 542 13.77 -14.89 -0.04
C MET A 542 14.74 -15.98 0.42
N GLU A 543 14.45 -16.70 1.51
CA GLU A 543 15.28 -17.84 1.94
C GLU A 543 15.33 -18.96 0.88
N ASP A 544 14.33 -19.02 0.00
CA ASP A 544 14.25 -19.95 -1.13
C ASP A 544 14.76 -19.38 -2.47
N ALA A 545 15.29 -18.16 -2.48
CA ALA A 545 15.81 -17.54 -3.70
C ALA A 545 17.03 -18.28 -4.24
N LYS A 546 17.05 -18.50 -5.55
CA LYS A 546 18.16 -19.15 -6.25
C LYS A 546 19.22 -18.12 -6.56
N LEU A 547 20.49 -18.46 -6.31
CA LEU A 547 21.62 -17.62 -6.71
C LEU A 547 21.62 -17.45 -8.23
N ILE A 548 21.42 -16.22 -8.69
CA ILE A 548 21.57 -15.84 -10.08
C ILE A 548 23.06 -15.56 -10.32
N GLU A 549 23.63 -16.25 -11.30
CA GLU A 549 24.97 -15.94 -11.77
C GLU A 549 24.93 -14.60 -12.48
N PHE A 550 25.69 -13.64 -11.96
CA PHE A 550 25.91 -12.39 -12.68
C PHE A 550 26.78 -12.73 -13.87
N PRO A 551 26.49 -12.17 -15.07
CA PRO A 551 27.39 -12.32 -16.20
C PRO A 551 28.80 -11.96 -15.71
N GLU A 552 29.77 -12.86 -15.91
CA GLU A 552 31.18 -12.54 -15.67
C GLU A 552 31.42 -11.25 -16.43
N GLY A 553 31.59 -10.14 -15.69
CA GLY A 553 31.53 -8.83 -16.29
C GLY A 553 32.46 -8.82 -17.48
N GLU A 554 31.91 -8.74 -18.70
CA GLU A 554 32.67 -8.12 -19.76
C GLU A 554 32.96 -6.74 -19.19
N LYS A 555 34.21 -6.54 -18.78
CA LYS A 555 34.74 -5.21 -18.56
C LYS A 555 34.19 -4.37 -19.70
N PRO A 556 33.56 -3.22 -19.43
CA PRO A 556 32.99 -2.41 -20.50
C PRO A 556 34.05 -2.33 -21.61
N ASP A 557 33.67 -2.62 -22.86
CA ASP A 557 34.58 -2.45 -23.98
C ASP A 557 34.84 -0.94 -24.11
N ILE A 558 35.75 -0.46 -23.27
CA ILE A 558 36.14 0.93 -23.19
C ILE A 558 36.87 1.18 -24.49
N SER A 559 36.12 1.77 -25.40
CA SER A 559 36.60 2.27 -26.67
C SER A 559 36.30 3.75 -26.73
N PHE A 560 37.11 4.48 -27.51
CA PHE A 560 36.84 5.88 -27.81
C PHE A 560 36.87 6.04 -29.32
N SER A 561 35.87 6.73 -29.88
CA SER A 561 35.76 6.97 -31.33
C SER A 561 36.95 7.73 -31.91
N ASP A 562 37.72 8.42 -31.07
CA ASP A 562 38.91 9.18 -31.44
C ASP A 562 40.22 8.58 -30.90
N ILE A 563 40.23 7.32 -30.45
CA ILE A 563 41.42 6.63 -29.94
C ILE A 563 42.55 6.59 -30.99
N ASP A 564 42.21 6.58 -32.28
CA ASP A 564 43.19 6.63 -33.38
C ASP A 564 43.91 7.98 -33.53
N LYS A 565 43.42 9.03 -32.88
CA LYS A 565 44.13 10.32 -32.77
C LYS A 565 45.18 10.32 -31.65
N ALA A 566 45.20 9.29 -30.81
CA ALA A 566 46.22 9.11 -29.81
C ALA A 566 47.50 8.55 -30.42
N SER A 567 48.63 8.92 -29.85
CA SER A 567 49.91 8.30 -30.14
C SER A 567 49.86 6.80 -29.83
N HIS A 568 50.51 5.98 -30.66
CA HIS A 568 50.46 4.52 -30.51
C HIS A 568 50.85 4.03 -29.10
N TRP A 569 51.85 4.67 -28.49
CA TRP A 569 52.33 4.37 -27.13
C TRP A 569 51.34 4.71 -26.01
N ALA A 570 50.33 5.54 -26.28
CA ALA A 570 49.38 6.01 -25.27
C ALA A 570 48.05 5.25 -25.29
N LYS A 571 47.73 4.56 -26.40
CA LYS A 571 46.41 3.95 -26.60
C LYS A 571 46.05 2.99 -25.45
N GLU A 572 46.94 2.08 -25.11
CA GLU A 572 46.73 1.12 -24.02
C GLU A 572 46.54 1.82 -22.68
N SER A 573 47.39 2.79 -22.35
CA SER A 573 47.25 3.56 -21.11
C SER A 573 45.98 4.42 -21.06
N ILE A 574 45.46 4.89 -22.19
CA ILE A 574 44.18 5.62 -22.24
C ILE A 574 43.04 4.69 -21.84
N LEU A 575 42.97 3.50 -22.44
CA LEU A 575 41.94 2.51 -22.12
C LEU A 575 42.07 2.05 -20.67
N LYS A 576 43.31 1.80 -20.21
CA LYS A 576 43.58 1.40 -18.84
C LYS A 576 43.24 2.47 -17.81
N ALA A 577 43.57 3.73 -18.08
CA ALA A 577 43.21 4.85 -17.20
C ALA A 577 41.69 5.04 -17.08
N ALA A 578 40.95 4.78 -18.16
CA ALA A 578 39.50 4.79 -18.14
C ALA A 578 38.92 3.56 -17.44
N GLU A 579 39.50 2.37 -17.64
CA GLU A 579 39.13 1.13 -16.93
C GLU A 579 39.30 1.26 -15.42
N LEU A 580 40.37 1.93 -14.98
CA LEU A 580 40.67 2.16 -13.57
C LEU A 580 39.91 3.37 -12.98
N GLY A 581 39.03 4.04 -13.73
CA GLY A 581 38.33 5.24 -13.25
C GLY A 581 39.24 6.46 -12.97
N LEU A 582 40.50 6.41 -13.42
CA LEU A 582 41.47 7.50 -13.23
C LEU A 582 41.23 8.66 -14.20
N MET A 583 40.73 8.35 -15.40
CA MET A 583 40.41 9.35 -16.42
C MET A 583 39.15 8.99 -17.21
N GLU A 584 38.17 9.89 -17.20
CA GLU A 584 36.94 9.76 -17.98
C GLU A 584 37.06 10.42 -19.37
N GLY A 585 36.24 9.99 -20.33
CA GLY A 585 36.06 10.68 -21.62
C GLY A 585 35.38 12.06 -21.46
N LYS A 586 35.37 12.87 -22.53
CA LYS A 586 34.71 14.19 -22.57
C LYS A 586 33.22 14.09 -22.96
N GLY A 587 32.64 12.89 -22.98
CA GLY A 587 31.30 12.60 -23.48
C GLY A 587 31.27 12.24 -24.97
N ASN A 588 30.11 11.77 -25.48
CA ASN A 588 29.89 11.38 -26.89
C ASN A 588 30.93 10.38 -27.44
N ASN A 589 31.41 9.46 -26.60
CA ASN A 589 32.43 8.48 -26.97
C ASN A 589 33.77 9.13 -27.45
N ILE A 590 34.17 10.26 -26.87
CA ILE A 590 35.41 11.01 -27.21
C ILE A 590 36.34 11.08 -26.00
N PHE A 591 37.62 10.74 -26.18
CA PHE A 591 38.66 10.92 -25.16
C PHE A 591 39.42 12.24 -25.29
N ALA A 592 39.60 12.76 -26.51
CA ALA A 592 40.37 13.97 -26.83
C ALA A 592 41.86 13.88 -26.45
N PRO A 593 42.64 12.93 -26.99
CA PRO A 593 44.01 12.61 -26.53
C PRO A 593 45.01 13.77 -26.58
N GLN A 594 44.82 14.72 -27.51
CA GLN A 594 45.73 15.85 -27.74
C GLN A 594 45.38 17.12 -26.95
N GLU A 595 44.23 17.15 -26.27
CA GLU A 595 43.86 18.30 -25.42
C GLU A 595 44.78 18.40 -24.21
N LYS A 596 44.95 19.62 -23.68
CA LYS A 596 45.79 19.88 -22.51
C LYS A 596 45.02 19.62 -21.23
N VAL A 597 45.70 19.01 -20.26
CA VAL A 597 45.15 18.73 -18.93
C VAL A 597 45.35 19.94 -18.03
N THR A 598 44.31 20.30 -17.26
CA THR A 598 44.38 21.38 -16.28
C THR A 598 44.96 20.89 -14.95
N ARG A 599 45.41 21.82 -14.11
CA ARG A 599 45.89 21.51 -12.75
C ARG A 599 44.80 20.86 -11.89
N ALA A 600 43.55 21.30 -12.04
CA ALA A 600 42.40 20.71 -11.34
C ALA A 600 42.11 19.28 -11.81
N GLU A 601 42.13 19.03 -13.12
CA GLU A 601 41.96 17.69 -13.68
C GLU A 601 43.02 16.73 -13.15
N PHE A 602 44.30 17.15 -13.14
CA PHE A 602 45.37 16.30 -12.63
C PHE A 602 45.29 16.08 -11.11
N ALA A 603 44.85 17.08 -10.34
CA ALA A 603 44.58 16.88 -8.91
C ALA A 603 43.50 15.83 -8.67
N LYS A 604 42.40 15.84 -9.46
CA LYS A 604 41.37 14.80 -9.41
C LYS A 604 41.95 13.42 -9.71
N MET A 605 42.77 13.29 -10.74
CA MET A 605 43.40 12.00 -11.08
C MET A 605 44.24 11.43 -9.94
N LEU A 606 45.08 12.24 -9.29
CA LEU A 606 45.89 11.79 -8.16
C LEU A 606 45.04 11.47 -6.93
N THR A 607 44.01 12.28 -6.66
CA THR A 607 43.09 12.02 -5.55
C THR A 607 42.36 10.68 -5.71
N ASN A 608 41.93 10.36 -6.93
CA ASN A 608 41.32 9.06 -7.24
C ASN A 608 42.35 7.92 -7.13
N LEU A 609 43.54 8.12 -7.70
CA LEU A 609 44.60 7.11 -7.71
C LEU A 609 45.07 6.69 -6.31
N PHE A 610 45.20 7.65 -5.40
CA PHE A 610 45.66 7.41 -4.03
C PHE A 610 44.51 7.29 -3.01
N GLU A 611 43.26 7.19 -3.49
CA GLU A 611 42.05 7.01 -2.67
C GLU A 611 41.98 7.96 -1.45
N LEU A 612 42.29 9.25 -1.66
CA LEU A 612 42.46 10.18 -0.54
C LEU A 612 41.14 10.42 0.20
N GLU A 613 41.15 10.20 1.52
CA GLU A 613 40.00 10.37 2.41
C GLU A 613 39.55 11.84 2.55
N THR A 614 38.25 12.02 2.82
CA THR A 614 37.63 13.33 3.06
C THR A 614 37.87 13.83 4.48
N PHE A 615 38.32 15.09 4.62
CA PHE A 615 38.33 15.82 5.89
C PHE A 615 37.86 17.26 5.66
N ASP A 616 36.72 17.64 6.23
CA ASP A 616 36.20 19.01 6.20
C ASP A 616 36.56 19.74 7.50
N ASP A 617 37.40 20.78 7.40
CA ASP A 617 37.66 21.73 8.49
C ASP A 617 37.11 23.14 8.22
N GLY A 618 36.29 23.30 7.16
CA GLY A 618 35.57 24.53 6.82
C GLY A 618 36.44 25.73 6.44
N LYS A 619 37.72 25.53 6.10
CA LYS A 619 38.64 26.64 5.77
C LYS A 619 38.90 26.77 4.27
N GLU A 620 38.55 27.93 3.71
CA GLU A 620 38.99 28.34 2.38
C GLU A 620 40.52 28.55 2.35
N VAL A 621 41.23 27.71 1.59
CA VAL A 621 42.70 27.75 1.47
C VAL A 621 43.16 28.55 0.24
N PHE A 622 42.44 28.41 -0.88
CA PHE A 622 42.74 29.08 -2.14
C PHE A 622 41.59 29.99 -2.57
N THR A 623 41.94 31.22 -2.92
CA THR A 623 40.99 32.28 -3.35
C THR A 623 40.34 32.03 -4.72
N ASP A 624 40.93 31.15 -5.55
CA ASP A 624 40.42 30.78 -6.87
C ASP A 624 39.83 29.37 -6.94
N VAL A 625 39.53 28.75 -5.79
CA VAL A 625 38.89 27.43 -5.67
C VAL A 625 37.60 27.58 -4.88
N LYS A 626 36.47 27.63 -5.59
CA LYS A 626 35.14 27.85 -5.00
C LYS A 626 34.57 26.54 -4.45
N ALA A 627 33.88 26.59 -3.31
CA ALA A 627 33.24 25.43 -2.66
C ALA A 627 32.31 24.60 -3.58
N ASN A 628 31.68 25.25 -4.57
CA ASN A 628 30.77 24.60 -5.50
C ASN A 628 31.42 24.19 -6.84
N ALA A 629 32.73 24.30 -6.98
CA ALA A 629 33.42 23.87 -8.19
C ALA A 629 33.56 22.32 -8.20
N TRP A 630 33.44 21.69 -9.36
CA TRP A 630 33.54 20.23 -9.52
C TRP A 630 34.86 19.64 -9.01
N TYR A 631 35.93 20.45 -9.01
CA TYR A 631 37.26 20.06 -8.55
C TYR A 631 37.52 20.44 -7.08
N TYR A 632 36.56 21.04 -6.37
CA TYR A 632 36.78 21.55 -5.02
C TYR A 632 37.34 20.46 -4.10
N ASP A 633 36.62 19.34 -3.98
CA ASP A 633 37.00 18.24 -3.09
C ASP A 633 38.36 17.66 -3.48
N ALA A 634 38.59 17.42 -4.77
CA ALA A 634 39.85 16.89 -5.26
C ALA A 634 41.05 17.78 -4.91
N VAL A 635 40.90 19.09 -5.09
CA VAL A 635 41.94 20.07 -4.76
C VAL A 635 42.15 20.16 -3.25
N MET A 636 41.08 20.17 -2.45
CA MET A 636 41.19 20.25 -1.00
C MET A 636 41.82 18.99 -0.40
N LYS A 637 41.44 17.80 -0.86
CA LYS A 637 42.06 16.51 -0.49
C LYS A 637 43.55 16.50 -0.80
N ALA A 638 43.91 16.83 -2.04
CA ALA A 638 45.31 16.89 -2.46
C ALA A 638 46.11 17.94 -1.65
N TYR A 639 45.50 19.04 -1.23
CA TYR A 639 46.17 20.05 -0.40
C TYR A 639 46.46 19.51 0.99
N LYS A 640 45.47 18.87 1.62
CA LYS A 640 45.60 18.28 2.96
C LYS A 640 46.62 17.15 2.98
N ALA A 641 46.66 16.33 1.93
CA ALA A 641 47.67 15.29 1.73
C ALA A 641 49.08 15.85 1.44
N GLY A 642 49.25 17.17 1.32
CA GLY A 642 50.55 17.80 1.03
C GLY A 642 50.99 17.66 -0.43
N ILE A 643 50.14 17.15 -1.32
CA ILE A 643 50.41 16.95 -2.74
C ILE A 643 50.48 18.30 -3.46
N ILE A 644 49.58 19.24 -3.11
CA ILE A 644 49.55 20.59 -3.69
C ILE A 644 49.85 21.68 -2.66
N THR A 645 50.52 22.73 -3.11
CA THR A 645 50.85 23.92 -2.27
C THR A 645 50.39 25.24 -2.90
N GLY A 646 49.77 25.19 -4.08
CA GLY A 646 49.39 26.37 -4.88
C GLY A 646 50.57 27.06 -5.58
N LYS A 647 50.28 28.17 -6.27
CA LYS A 647 51.22 29.03 -7.00
C LYS A 647 51.64 30.30 -6.22
N GLY A 648 51.36 30.36 -4.92
CA GLY A 648 51.54 31.54 -4.09
C GLY A 648 50.32 32.47 -4.05
N ASN A 649 50.34 33.47 -3.16
CA ASN A 649 49.24 34.43 -2.94
C ASN A 649 47.86 33.79 -2.73
N HIS A 650 47.80 32.64 -2.05
CA HIS A 650 46.57 31.86 -1.85
C HIS A 650 45.86 31.51 -3.17
N ARG A 651 46.60 31.15 -4.22
CA ARG A 651 46.04 30.72 -5.50
C ARG A 651 46.49 29.32 -5.90
N PHE A 652 45.58 28.53 -6.45
CA PHE A 652 45.86 27.22 -7.03
C PHE A 652 45.95 27.26 -8.57
N ALA A 653 45.22 28.19 -9.21
CA ALA A 653 45.04 28.27 -10.66
C ALA A 653 44.50 26.97 -11.29
N PRO A 654 43.26 26.54 -10.93
CA PRO A 654 42.70 25.24 -11.32
C PRO A 654 42.61 25.02 -12.83
N GLU A 655 42.32 26.08 -13.60
CA GLU A 655 42.09 26.01 -15.04
C GLU A 655 43.37 26.15 -15.89
N ASP A 656 44.51 26.47 -15.29
CA ASP A 656 45.77 26.55 -16.02
C ASP A 656 46.16 25.15 -16.54
N SER A 657 46.60 25.06 -17.79
CA SER A 657 47.23 23.82 -18.28
C SER A 657 48.49 23.52 -17.48
N ILE A 658 48.58 22.31 -16.93
CA ILE A 658 49.70 21.89 -16.09
C ILE A 658 50.98 21.73 -16.92
N THR A 659 52.12 22.16 -16.35
CA THR A 659 53.44 21.90 -16.94
C THR A 659 53.98 20.54 -16.51
N ARG A 660 54.97 20.02 -17.23
CA ARG A 660 55.60 18.74 -16.91
C ARG A 660 56.35 18.79 -15.56
N GLU A 661 56.96 19.91 -15.21
CA GLU A 661 57.57 20.10 -13.88
C GLU A 661 56.53 20.17 -12.76
N GLU A 662 55.41 20.88 -12.95
CA GLU A 662 54.33 20.95 -11.96
C GLU A 662 53.72 19.56 -11.71
N MET A 663 53.54 18.77 -12.77
CA MET A 663 53.10 17.39 -12.69
C MET A 663 54.08 16.50 -11.93
N ALA A 664 55.39 16.62 -12.23
CA ALA A 664 56.44 15.87 -11.52
C ALA A 664 56.47 16.18 -10.02
N VAL A 665 56.31 17.46 -9.64
CA VAL A 665 56.25 17.88 -8.23
C VAL A 665 55.05 17.27 -7.51
N MET A 666 53.87 17.27 -8.14
CA MET A 666 52.67 16.67 -7.54
C MET A 666 52.82 15.16 -7.34
N ILE A 667 53.35 14.44 -8.32
CA ILE A 667 53.61 12.98 -8.21
C ILE A 667 54.67 12.71 -7.14
N TYR A 668 55.78 13.45 -7.14
CA TYR A 668 56.84 13.31 -6.14
C TYR A 668 56.30 13.41 -4.71
N ARG A 669 55.41 14.38 -4.46
CA ARG A 669 54.77 14.56 -3.15
C ARG A 669 53.77 13.46 -2.82
N ALA A 670 52.98 13.04 -3.81
CA ALA A 670 52.01 11.97 -3.63
C ALA A 670 52.67 10.63 -3.25
N LEU A 671 53.83 10.33 -3.83
CA LEU A 671 54.59 9.12 -3.52
C LEU A 671 55.25 9.14 -2.13
N GLY A 672 55.41 10.30 -1.49
CA GLY A 672 55.99 10.41 -0.14
C GLY A 672 57.43 9.88 0.02
N ILE A 673 58.16 9.68 -1.09
CA ILE A 673 59.50 9.07 -1.08
C ILE A 673 60.53 10.08 -0.55
N ASN A 674 61.14 9.76 0.60
CA ASN A 674 62.15 10.60 1.29
C ASN A 674 63.60 10.13 1.07
N ASN A 675 63.89 9.51 -0.08
CA ASN A 675 65.24 9.00 -0.40
C ASN A 675 66.10 10.05 -1.11
N VAL A 676 67.42 9.87 -1.03
CA VAL A 676 68.37 10.62 -1.85
C VAL A 676 68.16 10.19 -3.31
N VAL A 677 67.57 11.07 -4.11
CA VAL A 677 67.34 10.84 -5.54
C VAL A 677 68.68 10.94 -6.27
N GLU A 678 69.05 9.91 -7.05
CA GLU A 678 70.26 10.00 -7.85
C GLU A 678 70.08 10.98 -9.01
N LYS A 679 71.08 11.85 -9.21
CA LYS A 679 71.03 12.82 -10.30
C LYS A 679 71.05 12.11 -11.65
N GLN A 680 70.03 12.33 -12.46
CA GLN A 680 69.92 11.76 -13.80
C GLN A 680 70.60 12.66 -14.85
N GLU A 681 71.10 12.07 -15.94
CA GLU A 681 71.68 12.82 -17.07
C GLU A 681 70.60 13.41 -17.99
N ILE A 682 69.85 14.39 -17.48
CA ILE A 682 68.79 15.12 -18.20
C ILE A 682 69.35 16.43 -18.75
N LYS A 683 69.29 16.62 -20.08
CA LYS A 683 69.97 17.69 -20.82
C LYS A 683 69.43 19.10 -20.55
N ASP A 684 68.16 19.22 -20.19
CA ASP A 684 67.45 20.49 -20.03
C ASP A 684 66.81 20.65 -18.64
N ILE A 685 67.33 19.90 -17.66
CA ILE A 685 66.87 20.00 -16.27
C ILE A 685 67.13 21.39 -15.67
N ASP A 686 68.14 22.10 -16.17
CA ASP A 686 68.46 23.49 -15.81
C ASP A 686 67.39 24.50 -16.24
N LYS A 687 66.46 24.10 -17.12
CA LYS A 687 65.29 24.91 -17.49
C LYS A 687 64.12 24.77 -16.51
N ALA A 688 64.19 23.84 -15.56
CA ALA A 688 63.19 23.70 -14.51
C ALA A 688 63.39 24.77 -13.43
N SER A 689 62.35 25.05 -12.64
CA SER A 689 62.53 25.89 -11.46
C SER A 689 63.49 25.23 -10.46
N HIS A 690 64.39 26.00 -9.85
CA HIS A 690 65.51 25.48 -9.04
C HIS A 690 65.10 24.50 -7.91
N GLY A 691 63.86 24.58 -7.41
CA GLY A 691 63.33 23.69 -6.36
C GLY A 691 62.65 22.41 -6.85
N GLU A 692 62.62 22.16 -8.18
CA GLU A 692 61.82 21.07 -8.79
C GLU A 692 62.70 19.98 -9.41
N MET A 693 64.02 20.15 -9.42
CA MET A 693 64.97 19.22 -10.05
C MET A 693 64.93 17.83 -9.42
N ASP A 694 64.77 17.72 -8.10
CA ASP A 694 64.70 16.43 -7.40
C ASP A 694 63.41 15.66 -7.77
N SER A 695 62.28 16.37 -7.89
CA SER A 695 61.03 15.80 -8.36
C SER A 695 61.15 15.26 -9.78
N ILE A 696 61.83 16.00 -10.66
CA ILE A 696 62.09 15.58 -12.05
C ILE A 696 63.01 14.36 -12.08
N ASN A 697 64.09 14.34 -11.29
CA ASN A 697 64.99 13.18 -11.22
C ASN A 697 64.24 11.93 -10.76
N LEU A 698 63.37 12.03 -9.74
CA LEU A 698 62.63 10.88 -9.21
C LEU A 698 61.69 10.29 -10.26
N VAL A 699 60.81 11.12 -10.85
CA VAL A 699 59.84 10.62 -11.83
C VAL A 699 60.51 10.10 -13.11
N TYR A 700 61.72 10.57 -13.41
CA TYR A 700 62.53 10.08 -14.51
C TYR A 700 63.18 8.73 -14.18
N GLU A 701 63.77 8.60 -12.99
CA GLU A 701 64.39 7.37 -12.47
C GLU A 701 63.37 6.23 -12.38
N LEU A 702 62.18 6.50 -11.82
CA LEU A 702 61.07 5.55 -11.73
C LEU A 702 60.42 5.25 -13.09
N GLY A 703 60.83 5.95 -14.15
CA GLY A 703 60.28 5.77 -15.49
C GLY A 703 58.84 6.26 -15.68
N ILE A 704 58.25 6.91 -14.67
CA ILE A 704 56.90 7.50 -14.70
C ILE A 704 56.82 8.53 -15.81
N MET A 705 57.72 9.53 -15.78
CA MET A 705 57.78 10.61 -16.75
C MET A 705 59.11 10.57 -17.49
N LYS A 706 59.05 10.18 -18.77
CA LYS A 706 60.19 10.23 -19.69
C LYS A 706 60.03 11.39 -20.66
N GLY A 707 61.11 11.75 -21.34
CA GLY A 707 61.08 12.65 -22.47
C GLY A 707 61.89 12.10 -23.64
N ASP A 708 62.26 12.94 -24.60
CA ASP A 708 62.90 12.49 -25.85
C ASP A 708 64.40 12.82 -25.87
N ASN A 709 65.24 11.86 -26.25
CA ASN A 709 66.70 12.04 -26.37
C ASN A 709 67.38 12.69 -25.13
N ASN A 710 66.94 12.30 -23.93
CA ASN A 710 67.33 12.86 -22.62
C ASN A 710 66.91 14.32 -22.36
N TYR A 711 65.92 14.85 -23.09
CA TYR A 711 65.24 16.10 -22.76
C TYR A 711 63.96 15.81 -21.99
N PHE A 712 63.76 16.44 -20.83
CA PHE A 712 62.53 16.34 -20.04
C PHE A 712 61.47 17.35 -20.46
N ASN A 713 61.86 18.51 -21.00
CA ASN A 713 60.99 19.65 -21.32
C ASN A 713 60.12 20.13 -20.13
N PRO A 714 60.73 20.69 -19.06
CA PRO A 714 60.04 21.04 -17.80
C PRO A 714 58.80 21.94 -17.98
N ASN A 715 58.91 22.94 -18.86
CA ASN A 715 57.85 23.92 -19.13
C ASN A 715 56.78 23.44 -20.14
N GLY A 716 56.94 22.25 -20.71
CA GLY A 716 56.00 21.69 -21.68
C GLY A 716 54.62 21.44 -21.07
N LYS A 717 53.55 21.69 -21.83
CA LYS A 717 52.17 21.43 -21.40
C LYS A 717 51.75 19.99 -21.67
N VAL A 718 51.17 19.35 -20.66
CA VAL A 718 50.80 17.92 -20.69
C VAL A 718 49.48 17.71 -21.44
N THR A 719 49.43 16.75 -22.36
CA THR A 719 48.19 16.33 -23.04
C THR A 719 47.45 15.25 -22.26
N ARG A 720 46.18 15.00 -22.57
CA ARG A 720 45.36 13.94 -21.95
C ARG A 720 45.97 12.55 -22.14
N GLU A 721 46.52 12.25 -23.32
CA GLU A 721 47.21 10.98 -23.57
C GLU A 721 48.49 10.80 -22.74
N MET A 722 49.22 11.90 -22.49
CA MET A 722 50.38 11.90 -21.62
C MET A 722 49.96 11.70 -20.16
N ALA A 723 48.93 12.40 -19.71
CA ALA A 723 48.43 12.26 -18.33
C ALA A 723 47.95 10.84 -18.05
N ALA A 724 47.18 10.23 -18.96
CA ALA A 724 46.73 8.83 -18.84
C ALA A 724 47.91 7.87 -18.68
N THR A 725 48.92 8.02 -19.53
CA THR A 725 50.14 7.22 -19.47
C THR A 725 50.90 7.42 -18.16
N ILE A 726 50.93 8.64 -17.65
CA ILE A 726 51.64 8.96 -16.41
C ILE A 726 50.92 8.37 -15.20
N VAL A 727 49.61 8.53 -15.07
CA VAL A 727 48.86 8.03 -13.91
C VAL A 727 48.78 6.50 -13.90
N VAL A 728 48.68 5.85 -15.07
CA VAL A 728 48.76 4.39 -15.17
C VAL A 728 50.14 3.88 -14.75
N ARG A 729 51.22 4.57 -15.12
CA ARG A 729 52.56 4.19 -14.64
C ARG A 729 52.76 4.39 -13.15
N VAL A 730 52.11 5.40 -12.55
CA VAL A 730 52.12 5.56 -11.09
C VAL A 730 51.36 4.41 -10.44
N TYR A 731 50.19 4.05 -10.98
CA TYR A 731 49.41 2.89 -10.52
C TYR A 731 50.20 1.58 -10.58
N GLU A 732 50.98 1.37 -11.65
CA GLU A 732 51.79 0.16 -11.85
C GLU A 732 53.08 0.09 -10.99
N LEU A 733 53.35 1.12 -10.16
CA LEU A 733 54.49 1.10 -9.23
C LEU A 733 54.15 0.48 -7.87
N ASP A 734 52.87 0.42 -7.51
CA ASP A 734 52.35 -0.37 -6.38
C ASP A 734 52.31 -1.86 -6.74
#